data_AF-A0A954TYC8-F1
#
_entry.id   AF-A0A954TYC8-F1
#
_cell.length_a   1.000
_cell.length_b   1.000
_cell.length_c   1.000
_cell.angle_alpha   90.00
_cell.angle_beta   90.00
_cell.angle_gamma   90.00
#
_symmetry.space_group_name_H-M   'P 1'
#
loop_
_entity.id
_entity.type
_entity.pdbx_description
1 polymer ?
#
loop_
_entity_poly.entity_id
_entity_poly.type
_entity_poly.pdbx_seq_one_letter_code
_entity_poly.pdbx_strand_id
1 'polypeptide(L)'
;DRAGLIKSILQPSAAIAIGYGTTTVITVDGKVYHGVLQRVTDDVLELKDNESKVVRVSADDVEEQTESALSLMPDGLGRLISTAEFADLVSFLESKRQQRLAQSEQPGDVREIPLAAAGADLGVMFDGAEFTHPVALEPVPRRPGEFIVLEQGGRVFWLDEAMPTARRLILNLAETVRVGGATGLLGAAFHPRFSDTSLVFLKYQLISDGHIVTIVEERRWESTLDGAALVSPRVLLRIPAVTQDHNGGSIAFGPDGMLYIGMGDSGPQRDPQGHGQDLSTLLGKILRIDVDSRDAELPYGIPADNPFRDRNGARPEVWAYGFREPWRLSFDRATKELWVGDVGQDRYEEVGIVRRGEDHGWNIFEGFSAFSEQFRSSFNAGVPAECVPPVLSYPRSLGVSVTGGYVYRGSRAAQLQGWYIFGDFESRRIWALQQTDRQYVTSLEIGRLPTRLVSFTEDTAGELCCVSYDEGKLYRLDLEHVELTPARQRVIADTAEQVPVVWRYADQLPSDDWMTQEFDDAVWRLGPAGFGTAGTPGAIVRTDWRTQDIWIRRRFELATDQVIADGETVFLRIHHDEDAEVYLNGTRIATLERWTSGYVEVPLDANAVAQLVAGTNVLAIHCRQNSGGQYLDCGIVAYARK
;
A
#
# COMPACT_ATOMS: atom_id res chain seq x y z
N ASP A 1 -5.81 10.93 14.28
CA ASP A 1 -6.57 12.05 14.83
C ASP A 1 -6.77 11.80 16.34
N ARG A 2 -7.13 12.84 17.10
CA ARG A 2 -7.67 12.83 18.47
C ARG A 2 -8.84 11.88 18.65
N ALA A 3 -9.72 11.70 17.67
CA ALA A 3 -10.81 10.71 17.71
C ALA A 3 -10.26 9.28 17.85
N GLY A 4 -9.27 8.92 17.03
CA GLY A 4 -8.52 7.68 17.16
C GLY A 4 -7.82 7.54 18.52
N LEU A 5 -7.21 8.61 19.04
CA LEU A 5 -6.62 8.59 20.39
C LEU A 5 -7.67 8.33 21.48
N ILE A 6 -8.82 9.00 21.42
CA ILE A 6 -9.93 8.81 22.36
C ILE A 6 -10.45 7.36 22.26
N LYS A 7 -10.67 6.85 21.05
CA LYS A 7 -11.13 5.48 20.81
C LYS A 7 -10.13 4.45 21.32
N SER A 8 -8.83 4.65 21.05
CA SER A 8 -7.77 3.79 21.59
C SER A 8 -7.69 3.82 23.12
N ILE A 9 -8.08 4.92 23.78
CA ILE A 9 -8.13 4.99 25.25
C ILE A 9 -9.40 4.35 25.83
N LEU A 10 -10.54 4.51 25.15
CA LEU A 10 -11.84 4.01 25.63
C LEU A 10 -12.05 2.52 25.30
N GLN A 11 -11.56 2.08 24.15
CA GLN A 11 -11.68 0.73 23.59
C GLN A 11 -10.33 0.24 23.08
N PRO A 12 -9.32 0.10 23.96
CA PRO A 12 -7.96 -0.25 23.57
C PRO A 12 -7.84 -1.58 22.81
N SER A 13 -8.78 -2.51 23.01
CA SER A 13 -8.82 -3.79 22.29
C SER A 13 -9.54 -3.73 20.93
N ALA A 14 -10.25 -2.64 20.60
CA ALA A 14 -11.00 -2.54 19.34
C ALA A 14 -10.10 -2.34 18.11
N ALA A 15 -8.93 -1.73 18.32
CA ALA A 15 -7.88 -1.59 17.32
C ALA A 15 -6.55 -1.52 18.07
N ILE A 16 -5.89 -2.67 18.18
CA ILE A 16 -4.58 -2.74 18.82
C ILE A 16 -3.55 -2.36 17.76
N ALA A 17 -2.72 -1.36 18.07
CA ALA A 17 -1.60 -1.04 17.22
C ALA A 17 -0.75 -2.29 17.02
N ILE A 18 -0.45 -2.54 15.76
CA ILE A 18 0.43 -3.56 15.26
C ILE A 18 1.71 -3.65 16.12
N GLY A 19 2.00 -4.81 16.73
CA GLY A 19 3.11 -5.01 17.69
C GLY A 19 2.90 -4.49 19.13
N TYR A 20 1.68 -4.10 19.48
CA TYR A 20 1.21 -3.90 20.87
C TYR A 20 0.13 -4.91 21.27
N GLY A 21 -0.09 -5.92 20.42
CA GLY A 21 -0.89 -7.11 20.72
C GLY A 21 -0.32 -7.86 21.91
N THR A 22 -1.20 -8.41 22.74
CA THR A 22 -0.76 -9.30 23.80
C THR A 22 -0.50 -10.69 23.24
N THR A 23 0.57 -11.31 23.71
CA THR A 23 0.91 -12.70 23.43
C THR A 23 0.71 -13.50 24.71
N THR A 24 0.05 -14.65 24.57
CA THR A 24 -0.02 -15.67 25.61
C THR A 24 0.98 -16.76 25.27
N VAL A 25 1.85 -17.10 26.22
CA VAL A 25 2.86 -18.14 26.09
C VAL A 25 2.59 -19.19 27.16
N ILE A 26 2.38 -20.44 26.73
CA ILE A 26 2.22 -21.60 27.60
C ILE A 26 3.53 -22.38 27.54
N THR A 27 4.13 -22.67 28.69
CA THR A 27 5.34 -23.47 28.76
C THR A 27 5.05 -24.96 28.92
N VAL A 28 6.02 -25.81 28.59
CA VAL A 28 5.92 -27.29 28.69
C VAL A 28 5.61 -27.78 30.11
N ASP A 29 5.92 -27.00 31.15
CA ASP A 29 5.56 -27.27 32.55
C ASP A 29 4.18 -26.72 32.95
N GLY A 30 3.42 -26.19 31.99
CA GLY A 30 2.06 -25.66 32.14
C GLY A 30 1.97 -24.25 32.71
N LYS A 31 3.06 -23.48 32.80
CA LYS A 31 2.97 -22.06 33.20
C LYS A 31 2.47 -21.21 32.05
N VAL A 32 1.66 -20.21 32.38
CA VAL A 32 1.11 -19.26 31.41
C VAL A 32 1.69 -17.89 31.67
N TYR A 33 2.29 -17.31 30.63
CA TYR A 33 2.79 -15.95 30.62
C TYR A 33 1.96 -15.11 29.65
N HIS A 34 1.72 -13.85 30.00
CA HIS A 34 0.90 -12.95 29.21
C HIS A 34 1.53 -11.56 29.19
N GLY A 35 1.71 -10.99 28.01
CA GLY A 35 2.33 -9.67 27.85
C GLY A 35 2.52 -9.27 26.40
N VAL A 36 2.98 -8.05 26.14
CA VAL A 36 3.35 -7.61 24.78
C VAL A 36 4.74 -8.14 24.48
N LEU A 37 4.86 -8.88 23.39
CA LEU A 37 6.13 -9.39 22.90
C LEU A 37 7.10 -8.23 22.66
N GLN A 38 8.21 -8.20 23.41
CA GLN A 38 9.24 -7.17 23.26
C GLN A 38 10.39 -7.69 22.40
N ARG A 39 10.74 -8.96 22.58
CA ARG A 39 11.91 -9.56 21.97
C ARG A 39 11.72 -11.07 21.89
N VAL A 40 12.14 -11.65 20.77
CA VAL A 40 12.26 -13.10 20.59
C VAL A 40 13.66 -13.38 20.11
N THR A 41 14.33 -14.33 20.75
CA THR A 41 15.65 -14.84 20.35
C THR A 41 15.60 -16.36 20.39
N ASP A 42 16.63 -17.02 19.86
CA ASP A 42 16.73 -18.48 19.87
C ASP A 42 16.68 -19.08 21.28
N ASP A 43 17.12 -18.34 22.31
CA ASP A 43 17.19 -18.83 23.70
C ASP A 43 16.06 -18.33 24.60
N VAL A 44 15.47 -17.17 24.29
CA VAL A 44 14.53 -16.50 25.19
C VAL A 44 13.48 -15.68 24.46
N LEU A 45 12.27 -15.74 25.00
CA LEU A 45 11.13 -14.91 24.66
C LEU A 45 10.88 -13.90 25.80
N GLU A 46 10.95 -12.60 25.49
CA GLU A 46 10.71 -11.52 26.44
C GLU A 46 9.32 -10.92 26.22
N LEU A 47 8.46 -11.06 27.23
CA LEU A 47 7.15 -10.44 27.31
C LEU A 47 7.23 -9.25 28.27
N LYS A 48 6.57 -8.14 27.95
CA LYS A 48 6.32 -7.08 28.91
C LYS A 48 4.88 -7.19 29.40
N ASP A 49 4.72 -7.46 30.69
CA ASP A 49 3.40 -7.60 31.30
C ASP A 49 2.71 -6.23 31.50
N ASN A 50 1.49 -6.26 32.03
CA ASN A 50 0.69 -5.08 32.33
C ASN A 50 1.30 -4.15 33.41
N GLU A 51 2.25 -4.64 34.21
CA GLU A 51 3.00 -3.86 35.20
C GLU A 51 4.29 -3.27 34.60
N SER A 52 4.48 -3.40 33.28
CA SER A 52 5.70 -3.04 32.56
C SER A 52 6.94 -3.84 32.98
N LYS A 53 6.76 -4.97 33.67
CA LYS A 53 7.84 -5.85 34.03
C LYS A 53 8.14 -6.79 32.86
N VAL A 54 9.42 -6.97 32.60
CA VAL A 54 9.88 -7.90 31.57
C VAL A 54 9.92 -9.30 32.17
N VAL A 55 9.15 -10.20 31.59
CA VAL A 55 9.14 -11.63 31.88
C VAL A 55 9.91 -12.35 30.78
N ARG A 56 10.85 -13.19 31.20
CA ARG A 56 11.69 -14.00 30.32
C ARG A 56 11.23 -15.45 30.39
N VAL A 57 10.88 -15.99 29.23
CA VAL A 57 10.53 -17.40 29.05
C VAL A 57 11.62 -18.02 28.20
N SER A 58 12.23 -19.13 28.66
CA SER A 58 13.19 -19.87 27.82
C SER A 58 12.48 -20.33 26.55
N ALA A 59 13.10 -20.16 25.39
CA ALA A 59 12.49 -20.58 24.13
C ALA A 59 12.23 -22.10 24.09
N ASP A 60 13.16 -22.88 24.64
CA ASP A 60 13.04 -24.34 24.82
C ASP A 60 11.85 -24.75 25.71
N ASP A 61 11.40 -23.84 26.58
CA ASP A 61 10.29 -24.11 27.48
C ASP A 61 8.94 -23.75 26.87
N VAL A 62 8.86 -23.15 25.67
CA VAL A 62 7.59 -22.73 25.05
C VAL A 62 6.89 -23.90 24.35
N GLU A 63 5.69 -24.24 24.80
CA GLU A 63 4.82 -25.27 24.18
C GLU A 63 3.83 -24.65 23.19
N GLU A 64 3.20 -23.52 23.57
CA GLU A 64 2.23 -22.81 22.73
C GLU A 64 2.43 -21.30 22.84
N GLN A 65 2.34 -20.59 21.70
CA GLN A 65 2.34 -19.14 21.63
C GLN A 65 1.16 -18.66 20.80
N THR A 66 0.27 -17.87 21.40
CA THR A 66 -0.96 -17.39 20.76
C THR A 66 -1.10 -15.89 20.96
N GLU A 67 -1.27 -15.16 19.85
CA GLU A 67 -1.62 -13.74 19.90
C GLU A 67 -3.08 -13.55 20.30
N SER A 68 -3.31 -12.58 21.16
CA SER A 68 -4.61 -12.23 21.71
C SER A 68 -5.09 -10.90 21.11
N ALA A 69 -6.38 -10.87 20.78
CA ALA A 69 -7.08 -9.67 20.33
C ALA A 69 -7.38 -8.67 21.47
N LEU A 70 -6.79 -8.87 22.66
CA LEU A 70 -6.98 -8.01 23.82
C LEU A 70 -5.73 -7.15 24.07
N SER A 71 -5.95 -5.88 24.38
CA SER A 71 -4.89 -4.94 24.71
C SER A 71 -4.43 -5.11 26.17
N LEU A 72 -3.16 -4.82 26.47
CA LEU A 72 -2.69 -4.66 27.86
C LEU A 72 -3.29 -3.44 28.53
N MET A 73 -3.72 -2.44 27.75
CA MET A 73 -4.40 -1.28 28.29
C MET A 73 -5.81 -1.73 28.71
N PRO A 74 -6.17 -1.67 30.01
CA PRO A 74 -7.47 -2.14 30.45
C PRO A 74 -8.61 -1.28 29.89
N ASP A 75 -9.68 -1.94 29.49
CA ASP A 75 -10.92 -1.29 29.10
C ASP A 75 -11.45 -0.41 30.24
N GLY A 76 -12.01 0.75 29.89
CA GLY A 76 -12.63 1.64 30.85
C GLY A 76 -11.65 2.53 31.64
N LEU A 77 -10.38 2.59 31.27
CA LEU A 77 -9.40 3.56 31.84
C LEU A 77 -9.90 5.00 31.80
N GLY A 78 -10.63 5.39 30.75
CA GLY A 78 -11.25 6.71 30.65
C GLY A 78 -12.32 7.00 31.72
N ARG A 79 -12.83 5.99 32.42
CA ARG A 79 -13.77 6.16 33.55
C ARG A 79 -13.06 6.42 34.87
N LEU A 80 -11.75 6.23 34.94
CA LEU A 80 -10.92 6.39 36.14
C LEU A 80 -10.37 7.82 36.29
N ILE A 81 -10.52 8.65 35.27
CA ILE A 81 -10.08 10.05 35.25
C ILE A 81 -11.26 10.98 34.94
N SER A 82 -11.18 12.22 35.40
CA SER A 82 -12.21 13.22 35.11
C SER A 82 -12.23 13.59 33.62
N THR A 83 -13.35 14.16 33.15
CA THR A 83 -13.47 14.63 31.75
C THR A 83 -12.39 15.66 31.40
N ALA A 84 -11.98 16.50 32.35
CA ALA A 84 -10.91 17.47 32.16
C ALA A 84 -9.53 16.78 31.99
N GLU A 85 -9.19 15.84 32.87
CA GLU A 85 -7.94 15.07 32.79
C GLU A 85 -7.88 14.20 31.53
N PHE A 86 -9.02 13.65 31.11
CA PHE A 86 -9.13 12.90 29.86
C PHE A 86 -8.88 13.81 28.65
N ALA A 87 -9.46 15.01 28.63
CA ALA A 87 -9.23 16.00 27.58
C ALA A 87 -7.77 16.48 27.55
N ASP A 88 -7.13 16.63 28.70
CA ASP A 88 -5.72 17.00 28.82
C ASP A 88 -4.79 15.89 28.31
N LEU A 89 -5.03 14.64 28.72
CA LEU A 89 -4.30 13.47 28.22
C LEU A 89 -4.37 13.36 26.70
N VAL A 90 -5.58 13.50 26.15
CA VAL A 90 -5.82 13.46 24.71
C VAL A 90 -5.10 14.61 24.00
N SER A 91 -5.16 15.83 24.54
CA SER A 91 -4.46 17.00 23.97
C SER A 91 -2.94 16.86 24.04
N PHE A 92 -2.42 16.25 25.12
CA PHE A 92 -1.00 15.92 25.25
C PHE A 92 -0.56 14.92 24.18
N LEU A 93 -1.27 13.80 24.02
CA LEU A 93 -0.97 12.79 23.00
C LEU A 93 -1.08 13.35 21.58
N GLU A 94 -2.05 14.22 21.33
CA GLU A 94 -2.20 14.94 20.07
C GLU A 94 -1.00 15.87 19.78
N SER A 95 -0.54 16.64 20.78
CA SER A 95 0.65 17.49 20.62
C SER A 95 1.91 16.68 20.29
N LYS A 96 2.06 15.48 20.88
CA LYS A 96 3.16 14.56 20.58
C LYS A 96 3.09 14.03 19.15
N ARG A 97 1.89 13.77 18.65
CA ARG A 97 1.68 13.35 17.26
C ARG A 97 1.98 14.50 16.29
N GLN A 98 1.50 15.71 16.56
CA GLN A 98 1.77 16.89 15.70
C GLN A 98 3.25 17.26 15.65
N GLN A 99 3.95 17.20 16.80
CA GLN A 99 5.41 17.38 16.84
C GLN A 99 6.15 16.34 15.98
N ARG A 100 5.64 15.10 15.90
CA ARG A 100 6.22 14.04 15.08
C ARG A 100 5.93 14.21 13.58
N LEU A 101 4.77 14.77 13.22
CA LEU A 101 4.37 15.03 11.83
C LEU A 101 5.01 16.31 11.25
N ALA A 102 5.27 17.32 12.07
CA ALA A 102 5.89 18.57 11.66
C ALA A 102 7.42 18.47 11.40
N GLN A 103 7.99 17.25 11.39
CA GLN A 103 9.44 17.03 11.39
C GLN A 103 10.07 16.66 10.03
N SER A 104 9.31 16.51 8.95
CA SER A 104 9.88 16.18 7.65
C SER A 104 9.65 17.32 6.65
N GLU A 105 10.69 18.12 6.42
CA GLU A 105 10.79 19.09 5.31
C GLU A 105 11.36 18.44 4.03
N GLN A 106 11.41 17.10 3.98
CA GLN A 106 12.03 16.38 2.88
C GLN A 106 11.14 16.45 1.65
N PRO A 107 11.66 16.86 0.47
CA PRO A 107 10.85 16.99 -0.75
C PRO A 107 10.06 15.73 -1.12
N GLY A 108 10.58 14.55 -0.80
CA GLY A 108 9.93 13.27 -1.07
C GLY A 108 8.88 12.82 -0.05
N ASP A 109 8.65 13.51 1.08
CA ASP A 109 7.58 13.18 2.05
C ASP A 109 6.27 13.88 1.67
N VAL A 110 5.60 13.37 0.63
CA VAL A 110 4.43 14.03 0.05
C VAL A 110 3.18 13.80 0.88
N ARG A 111 2.31 14.82 0.95
CA ARG A 111 1.00 14.75 1.65
C ARG A 111 -0.19 14.76 0.70
N GLU A 112 0.05 15.10 -0.56
CA GLU A 112 -0.90 15.06 -1.66
C GLU A 112 -0.16 14.72 -2.95
N ILE A 113 -0.86 14.10 -3.90
CA ILE A 113 -0.37 13.90 -5.26
C ILE A 113 -1.47 14.42 -6.20
N PRO A 114 -1.24 15.53 -6.93
CA PRO A 114 -2.27 16.13 -7.76
C PRO A 114 -2.62 15.25 -8.96
N LEU A 115 -3.86 15.37 -9.45
CA LEU A 115 -4.28 14.74 -10.71
C LEU A 115 -3.56 15.37 -11.90
N ALA A 116 -3.18 14.54 -12.88
CA ALA A 116 -2.69 14.99 -14.18
C ALA A 116 -3.83 15.63 -15.01
N ALA A 117 -3.48 16.62 -15.83
CA ALA A 117 -4.42 17.32 -16.72
C ALA A 117 -5.02 16.40 -17.78
N ALA A 118 -4.39 15.28 -18.10
CA ALA A 118 -5.00 14.18 -18.82
C ALA A 118 -4.38 12.88 -18.30
N GLY A 119 -5.23 11.89 -18.06
CA GLY A 119 -4.84 10.60 -17.52
C GLY A 119 -4.58 9.56 -18.60
N ALA A 120 -4.08 8.41 -18.17
CA ALA A 120 -3.89 7.22 -18.96
C ALA A 120 -5.23 6.50 -19.19
N ASP A 121 -5.35 5.87 -20.34
CA ASP A 121 -6.47 4.99 -20.66
C ASP A 121 -6.09 3.52 -20.43
N LEU A 122 -7.10 2.68 -20.21
CA LEU A 122 -6.92 1.25 -19.98
C LEU A 122 -7.52 0.43 -21.12
N GLY A 123 -6.67 -0.31 -21.82
CA GLY A 123 -7.10 -1.29 -22.83
C GLY A 123 -7.09 -2.69 -22.23
N VAL A 124 -8.22 -3.41 -22.21
CA VAL A 124 -8.25 -4.81 -21.75
C VAL A 124 -7.37 -5.68 -22.66
N MET A 125 -6.46 -6.43 -22.07
CA MET A 125 -5.67 -7.46 -22.73
C MET A 125 -6.35 -8.82 -22.54
N PHE A 126 -6.25 -9.66 -23.56
CA PHE A 126 -6.78 -11.02 -23.54
C PHE A 126 -8.27 -11.10 -23.17
N ASP A 127 -9.10 -10.25 -23.80
CA ASP A 127 -10.53 -10.24 -23.53
C ASP A 127 -11.17 -11.60 -23.85
N GLY A 128 -11.96 -12.11 -22.91
CA GLY A 128 -12.48 -13.48 -22.90
C GLY A 128 -11.62 -14.51 -22.15
N ALA A 129 -10.37 -14.21 -21.81
CA ALA A 129 -9.61 -14.98 -20.82
C ALA A 129 -9.99 -14.55 -19.39
N GLU A 130 -9.98 -15.52 -18.47
CA GLU A 130 -10.30 -15.32 -17.04
C GLU A 130 -9.14 -15.82 -16.19
N PHE A 131 -8.71 -15.03 -15.22
CA PHE A 131 -7.68 -15.41 -14.26
C PHE A 131 -8.22 -15.33 -12.83
N THR A 132 -7.67 -16.11 -11.92
CA THR A 132 -8.00 -16.06 -10.49
C THR A 132 -6.81 -15.51 -9.73
N HIS A 133 -6.92 -14.28 -9.22
CA HIS A 133 -5.85 -13.61 -8.50
C HIS A 133 -4.50 -13.68 -9.24
N PRO A 134 -4.42 -13.17 -10.49
CA PRO A 134 -3.14 -13.04 -11.17
C PRO A 134 -2.26 -12.09 -10.36
N VAL A 135 -0.97 -12.38 -10.24
CA VAL A 135 -0.02 -11.57 -9.46
C VAL A 135 1.16 -11.08 -10.28
N ALA A 136 1.47 -11.71 -11.41
CA ALA A 136 2.55 -11.28 -12.29
C ALA A 136 2.22 -11.61 -13.75
N LEU A 137 2.73 -10.78 -14.65
CA LEU A 137 2.66 -10.95 -16.10
C LEU A 137 4.08 -10.73 -16.63
N GLU A 138 4.63 -11.71 -17.34
CA GLU A 138 6.01 -11.65 -17.85
C GLU A 138 6.02 -11.87 -19.37
N PRO A 139 6.57 -10.94 -20.18
CA PRO A 139 6.70 -11.13 -21.61
C PRO A 139 7.71 -12.25 -21.92
N VAL A 140 7.38 -13.11 -22.88
CA VAL A 140 8.29 -14.17 -23.31
C VAL A 140 9.42 -13.55 -24.15
N PRO A 141 10.71 -13.70 -23.77
CA PRO A 141 11.79 -13.02 -24.47
C PRO A 141 11.86 -13.40 -25.95
N ARG A 142 12.02 -12.38 -26.81
CA ARG A 142 12.09 -12.49 -28.28
C ARG A 142 10.82 -13.09 -28.93
N ARG A 143 9.69 -13.10 -28.24
CA ARG A 143 8.38 -13.48 -28.79
C ARG A 143 7.36 -12.38 -28.51
N PRO A 144 7.37 -11.29 -29.29
CA PRO A 144 6.44 -10.17 -29.09
C PRO A 144 4.99 -10.65 -29.09
N GLY A 145 4.19 -10.19 -28.13
CA GLY A 145 2.79 -10.60 -27.97
C GLY A 145 2.59 -11.91 -27.19
N GLU A 146 3.64 -12.67 -26.89
CA GLU A 146 3.56 -13.84 -26.00
C GLU A 146 3.93 -13.46 -24.57
N PHE A 147 3.15 -13.97 -23.61
CA PHE A 147 3.34 -13.71 -22.18
C PHE A 147 3.13 -14.98 -21.36
N ILE A 148 3.62 -14.99 -20.12
CA ILE A 148 3.10 -15.85 -19.07
C ILE A 148 2.42 -15.03 -17.99
N VAL A 149 1.31 -15.53 -17.46
CA VAL A 149 0.64 -14.98 -16.29
C VAL A 149 0.71 -15.97 -15.14
N LEU A 150 1.06 -15.47 -13.96
CA LEU A 150 1.12 -16.22 -12.72
C LEU A 150 -0.12 -15.91 -11.91
N GLU A 151 -0.81 -16.95 -11.46
CA GLU A 151 -1.86 -16.84 -10.44
C GLU A 151 -1.28 -17.17 -9.06
N GLN A 152 -1.69 -16.43 -8.02
CA GLN A 152 -1.23 -16.63 -6.64
C GLN A 152 -1.37 -18.10 -6.20
N GLY A 153 -2.41 -18.77 -6.68
CA GLY A 153 -2.71 -20.19 -6.44
C GLY A 153 -1.75 -21.19 -7.07
N GLY A 154 -0.65 -20.77 -7.68
CA GLY A 154 0.39 -21.66 -8.20
C GLY A 154 0.16 -22.16 -9.63
N ARG A 155 -0.76 -21.54 -10.39
CA ARG A 155 -0.97 -21.85 -11.81
C ARG A 155 -0.24 -20.83 -12.68
N VAL A 156 0.40 -21.31 -13.74
CA VAL A 156 1.03 -20.46 -14.75
C VAL A 156 0.39 -20.75 -16.11
N PHE A 157 -0.05 -19.69 -16.78
CA PHE A 157 -0.63 -19.79 -18.11
C PHE A 157 0.23 -19.06 -19.13
N TRP A 158 0.41 -19.66 -20.30
CA TRP A 158 0.90 -18.98 -21.50
C TRP A 158 -0.25 -18.30 -22.23
N LEU A 159 0.02 -17.10 -22.74
CA LEU A 159 -0.89 -16.20 -23.44
C LEU A 159 -0.25 -15.71 -24.74
N ASP A 160 -1.07 -15.42 -25.75
CA ASP A 160 -0.64 -14.85 -27.04
C ASP A 160 -1.68 -13.86 -27.53
N GLU A 161 -1.27 -12.62 -27.80
CA GLU A 161 -2.16 -11.55 -28.23
C GLU A 161 -2.82 -11.83 -29.58
N ALA A 162 -2.24 -12.71 -30.41
CA ALA A 162 -2.90 -13.21 -31.62
C ALA A 162 -4.10 -14.12 -31.32
N MET A 163 -4.22 -14.62 -30.08
CA MET A 163 -5.30 -15.47 -29.58
C MET A 163 -5.84 -14.92 -28.25
N PRO A 164 -6.49 -13.74 -28.26
CA PRO A 164 -6.81 -13.00 -27.03
C PRO A 164 -7.76 -13.74 -26.08
N THR A 165 -8.58 -14.66 -26.59
CA THR A 165 -9.50 -15.45 -25.76
C THR A 165 -8.86 -16.73 -25.20
N ALA A 166 -7.67 -17.10 -25.65
CA ALA A 166 -7.02 -18.35 -25.30
C ALA A 166 -6.02 -18.17 -24.16
N ARG A 167 -6.06 -19.10 -23.21
CA ARG A 167 -4.98 -19.31 -22.23
C ARG A 167 -4.61 -20.78 -22.19
N ARG A 168 -3.31 -21.08 -22.06
CA ARG A 168 -2.82 -22.47 -21.96
C ARG A 168 -2.12 -22.66 -20.64
N LEU A 169 -2.62 -23.57 -19.81
CA LEU A 169 -1.92 -23.95 -18.59
C LEU A 169 -0.57 -24.56 -18.97
N ILE A 170 0.53 -24.05 -18.43
CA ILE A 170 1.89 -24.53 -18.70
C ILE A 170 2.60 -25.06 -17.46
N LEU A 171 2.08 -24.74 -16.27
CA LEU A 171 2.56 -25.27 -15.00
C LEU A 171 1.43 -25.22 -13.96
N ASN A 172 1.29 -26.27 -13.17
CA ASN A 172 0.38 -26.32 -12.03
C ASN A 172 1.13 -26.75 -10.76
N LEU A 173 1.27 -25.83 -9.81
CA LEU A 173 1.84 -26.03 -8.48
C LEU A 173 0.80 -25.85 -7.36
N ALA A 174 -0.50 -25.90 -7.67
CA ALA A 174 -1.55 -25.60 -6.70
C ALA A 174 -1.56 -26.52 -5.47
N GLU A 175 -1.03 -27.75 -5.60
CA GLU A 175 -0.88 -28.69 -4.48
C GLU A 175 0.43 -28.52 -3.70
N THR A 176 1.38 -27.73 -4.22
CA THR A 176 2.68 -27.45 -3.59
C THR A 176 2.71 -26.08 -2.92
N VAL A 177 2.12 -25.09 -3.57
CA VAL A 177 2.15 -23.69 -3.13
C VAL A 177 1.25 -23.48 -1.93
N ARG A 178 1.78 -22.83 -0.90
CA ARG A 178 1.01 -22.32 0.24
C ARG A 178 0.34 -21.01 -0.16
N VAL A 179 -1.00 -21.01 -0.14
CA VAL A 179 -1.81 -19.82 -0.44
C VAL A 179 -2.49 -19.33 0.85
N GLY A 180 -2.34 -18.04 1.18
CA GLY A 180 -2.97 -17.41 2.33
C GLY A 180 -2.33 -16.07 2.67
N GLY A 181 -3.13 -15.02 2.87
CA GLY A 181 -2.59 -13.66 3.05
C GLY A 181 -1.68 -13.28 1.87
N ALA A 182 -0.44 -12.90 2.16
CA ALA A 182 0.58 -12.55 1.17
C ALA A 182 1.36 -13.74 0.59
N THR A 183 1.06 -15.00 0.96
CA THR A 183 1.77 -16.17 0.42
C THR A 183 1.17 -16.66 -0.89
N GLY A 184 2.02 -17.20 -1.78
CA GLY A 184 1.58 -17.85 -3.02
C GLY A 184 2.74 -18.10 -3.98
N LEU A 185 2.41 -18.27 -5.26
CA LEU A 185 3.37 -18.04 -6.34
C LEU A 185 3.40 -16.55 -6.62
N LEU A 186 4.54 -15.87 -6.44
CA LEU A 186 4.59 -14.41 -6.36
C LEU A 186 5.42 -13.73 -7.45
N GLY A 187 6.36 -14.45 -8.07
CA GLY A 187 7.24 -13.87 -9.08
C GLY A 187 7.80 -14.90 -10.05
N ALA A 188 8.11 -14.43 -11.25
CA ALA A 188 8.85 -15.17 -12.26
C ALA A 188 9.85 -14.28 -12.96
N ALA A 189 10.90 -14.87 -13.52
CA ALA A 189 11.82 -14.19 -14.42
C ALA A 189 12.32 -15.16 -15.48
N PHE A 190 12.48 -14.68 -16.70
CA PHE A 190 13.17 -15.42 -17.75
C PHE A 190 14.67 -15.19 -17.66
N HIS A 191 15.46 -16.23 -17.93
CA HIS A 191 16.91 -16.07 -18.06
C HIS A 191 17.25 -15.02 -19.14
N PRO A 192 18.27 -14.15 -18.97
CA PRO A 192 18.65 -13.16 -19.99
C PRO A 192 19.04 -13.78 -21.32
N ARG A 193 19.54 -15.02 -21.27
CA ARG A 193 19.85 -15.89 -22.42
C ARG A 193 18.79 -16.96 -22.68
N PHE A 194 17.51 -16.66 -22.43
CA PHE A 194 16.40 -17.62 -22.55
C PHE A 194 16.35 -18.34 -23.90
N SER A 195 16.75 -17.67 -24.99
CA SER A 195 16.85 -18.30 -26.33
C SER A 195 17.79 -19.51 -26.37
N ASP A 196 18.77 -19.55 -25.47
CA ASP A 196 19.84 -20.54 -25.46
C ASP A 196 19.66 -21.51 -24.28
N THR A 197 19.19 -21.01 -23.13
CA THR A 197 19.07 -21.80 -21.89
C THR A 197 17.70 -22.43 -21.73
N SER A 198 16.66 -21.78 -22.28
CA SER A 198 15.25 -22.09 -22.03
C SER A 198 14.90 -22.12 -20.54
N LEU A 199 15.56 -21.33 -19.70
CA LEU A 199 15.33 -21.34 -18.25
C LEU A 199 14.34 -20.24 -17.81
N VAL A 200 13.41 -20.62 -16.94
CA VAL A 200 12.47 -19.75 -16.23
C VAL A 200 12.64 -19.95 -14.74
N PHE A 201 12.65 -18.86 -13.99
CA PHE A 201 12.80 -18.85 -12.54
C PHE A 201 11.47 -18.50 -11.90
N LEU A 202 11.16 -19.13 -10.77
CA LEU A 202 9.93 -18.91 -10.02
C LEU A 202 10.25 -18.64 -8.56
N LYS A 203 9.47 -17.77 -7.93
CA LYS A 203 9.49 -17.52 -6.50
C LYS A 203 8.11 -17.79 -5.90
N TYR A 204 8.05 -18.70 -4.92
CA TYR A 204 6.81 -19.07 -4.25
C TYR A 204 7.03 -19.53 -2.82
N GLN A 205 5.96 -19.61 -2.03
CA GLN A 205 5.99 -20.19 -0.68
C GLN A 205 5.39 -21.60 -0.67
N LEU A 206 5.94 -22.47 0.18
CA LEU A 206 5.38 -23.77 0.52
C LEU A 206 5.48 -24.02 2.03
N ILE A 207 4.86 -25.11 2.50
CA ILE A 207 5.10 -25.63 3.85
C ILE A 207 6.14 -26.75 3.78
N SER A 208 7.25 -26.61 4.51
CA SER A 208 8.26 -27.65 4.71
C SER A 208 8.44 -27.85 6.20
N ASP A 209 8.32 -29.10 6.66
CA ASP A 209 8.54 -29.47 8.06
C ASP A 209 7.74 -28.63 9.06
N GLY A 210 6.51 -28.25 8.68
CA GLY A 210 5.61 -27.41 9.50
C GLY A 210 5.86 -25.90 9.41
N HIS A 211 6.90 -25.47 8.69
CA HIS A 211 7.27 -24.06 8.56
C HIS A 211 7.01 -23.53 7.14
N ILE A 212 6.72 -22.22 7.04
CA ILE A 212 6.64 -21.54 5.74
C ILE A 212 8.06 -21.34 5.22
N VAL A 213 8.29 -21.69 3.96
CA VAL A 213 9.59 -21.52 3.30
C VAL A 213 9.38 -20.85 1.95
N THR A 214 10.11 -19.76 1.70
CA THR A 214 10.23 -19.17 0.37
C THR A 214 11.22 -19.99 -0.46
N ILE A 215 10.77 -20.40 -1.64
CA ILE A 215 11.54 -21.14 -2.64
C ILE A 215 11.83 -20.22 -3.81
N VAL A 216 13.10 -20.20 -4.24
CA VAL A 216 13.47 -19.75 -5.58
C VAL A 216 14.00 -20.96 -6.33
N GLU A 217 13.37 -21.29 -7.45
CA GLU A 217 13.77 -22.41 -8.29
C GLU A 217 13.86 -22.01 -9.76
N GLU A 218 14.63 -22.77 -10.53
CA GLU A 218 14.61 -22.72 -11.99
C GLU A 218 13.89 -23.94 -12.57
N ARG A 219 13.33 -23.76 -13.76
CA ARG A 219 12.72 -24.79 -14.59
C ARG A 219 13.12 -24.61 -16.04
N ARG A 220 13.14 -25.70 -16.79
CA ARG A 220 13.36 -25.69 -18.24
C ARG A 220 12.03 -25.58 -18.97
N TRP A 221 11.95 -24.67 -19.92
CA TRP A 221 10.86 -24.51 -20.87
C TRP A 221 11.01 -25.53 -22.01
N GLU A 222 10.01 -26.38 -22.18
CA GLU A 222 9.86 -27.28 -23.32
C GLU A 222 8.90 -26.70 -24.36
N SER A 223 9.06 -27.09 -25.63
CA SER A 223 8.26 -26.56 -26.73
C SER A 223 6.77 -26.94 -26.68
N THR A 224 6.39 -27.92 -25.85
CA THR A 224 5.01 -28.34 -25.70
C THR A 224 4.28 -27.40 -24.75
N LEU A 225 3.06 -26.98 -25.11
CA LEU A 225 2.22 -26.09 -24.29
C LEU A 225 1.12 -26.88 -23.54
N ASP A 226 1.44 -28.11 -23.12
CA ASP A 226 0.50 -29.10 -22.56
C ASP A 226 0.63 -29.27 -21.04
N GLY A 227 0.29 -28.24 -20.26
CA GLY A 227 0.17 -28.35 -18.78
C GLY A 227 1.45 -28.55 -17.99
N ALA A 228 2.53 -29.00 -18.66
CA ALA A 228 3.82 -29.37 -18.09
C ALA A 228 4.98 -28.80 -18.92
N ALA A 229 4.81 -27.64 -19.54
CA ALA A 229 5.86 -27.00 -20.34
C ALA A 229 7.09 -26.59 -19.50
N LEU A 230 6.92 -26.38 -18.19
CA LEU A 230 8.00 -26.03 -17.26
C LEU A 230 8.41 -27.24 -16.42
N VAL A 231 9.50 -27.89 -16.82
CA VAL A 231 10.00 -29.16 -16.27
C VAL A 231 11.32 -29.01 -15.53
N SER A 232 11.82 -30.13 -14.99
CA SER A 232 13.16 -30.26 -14.39
C SER A 232 13.45 -29.19 -13.32
N PRO A 233 12.65 -29.12 -12.23
CA PRO A 233 12.87 -28.11 -11.20
C PRO A 233 14.23 -28.31 -10.52
N ARG A 234 14.98 -27.21 -10.38
CA ARG A 234 16.18 -27.13 -9.52
C ARG A 234 15.98 -25.99 -8.54
N VAL A 235 15.87 -26.33 -7.26
CA VAL A 235 15.79 -25.35 -6.18
C VAL A 235 17.14 -24.67 -6.02
N LEU A 236 17.15 -23.34 -6.05
CA LEU A 236 18.31 -22.50 -5.86
C LEU A 236 18.38 -22.01 -4.41
N LEU A 237 17.29 -21.44 -3.91
CA LEU A 237 17.22 -20.93 -2.53
C LEU A 237 16.05 -21.53 -1.78
N ARG A 238 16.29 -21.77 -0.50
CA ARG A 238 15.30 -22.08 0.53
C ARG A 238 15.49 -21.08 1.66
N ILE A 239 14.50 -20.23 1.87
CA ILE A 239 14.55 -19.18 2.88
C ILE A 239 13.42 -19.44 3.87
N PRO A 240 13.71 -19.96 5.07
CA PRO A 240 12.71 -20.10 6.12
C PRO A 240 12.09 -18.73 6.44
N ALA A 241 10.77 -18.68 6.49
CA ALA A 241 10.00 -17.52 6.88
C ALA A 241 9.67 -17.61 8.38
N VAL A 242 9.63 -16.47 9.06
CA VAL A 242 9.22 -16.37 10.46
C VAL A 242 7.70 -16.33 10.57
N THR A 243 7.04 -15.59 9.67
CA THR A 243 5.57 -15.55 9.59
C THR A 243 5.08 -15.73 8.14
N GLN A 244 3.76 -15.72 7.94
CA GLN A 244 3.16 -15.79 6.61
C GLN A 244 3.23 -14.45 5.83
N ASP A 245 3.59 -13.36 6.50
CA ASP A 245 3.57 -12.01 5.93
C ASP A 245 4.97 -11.57 5.46
N HIS A 246 5.01 -10.50 4.66
CA HIS A 246 6.24 -9.82 4.22
C HIS A 246 7.22 -10.74 3.49
N ASN A 247 6.73 -11.50 2.53
CA ASN A 247 7.56 -12.40 1.72
C ASN A 247 8.28 -11.67 0.57
N GLY A 248 7.98 -10.38 0.34
CA GLY A 248 8.27 -9.69 -0.92
C GLY A 248 7.54 -10.35 -2.08
N GLY A 249 7.92 -10.08 -3.33
CA GLY A 249 7.20 -10.67 -4.47
C GLY A 249 8.07 -10.99 -5.67
N SER A 250 8.74 -9.98 -6.22
CA SER A 250 9.44 -10.14 -7.49
C SER A 250 10.83 -10.75 -7.39
N ILE A 251 11.21 -11.36 -8.51
CA ILE A 251 12.58 -11.69 -8.88
C ILE A 251 12.81 -11.10 -10.26
N ALA A 252 14.01 -10.61 -10.53
CA ALA A 252 14.34 -9.98 -11.81
C ALA A 252 15.81 -10.18 -12.14
N PHE A 253 16.14 -10.30 -13.42
CA PHE A 253 17.54 -10.28 -13.84
C PHE A 253 18.04 -8.85 -13.98
N GLY A 254 19.18 -8.57 -13.36
CA GLY A 254 19.90 -7.34 -13.52
C GLY A 254 20.58 -7.23 -14.89
N PRO A 255 21.01 -6.03 -15.27
CA PRO A 255 21.75 -5.80 -16.51
C PRO A 255 23.15 -6.44 -16.52
N ASP A 256 23.61 -6.89 -15.36
CA ASP A 256 24.82 -7.66 -15.14
C ASP A 256 24.63 -9.19 -15.33
N GLY A 257 23.40 -9.64 -15.60
CA GLY A 257 23.06 -11.04 -15.79
C GLY A 257 22.80 -11.83 -14.50
N MET A 258 22.80 -11.17 -13.34
CA MET A 258 22.56 -11.81 -12.05
C MET A 258 21.07 -11.81 -11.71
N LEU A 259 20.62 -12.80 -10.92
CA LEU A 259 19.25 -12.85 -10.42
C LEU A 259 19.14 -12.04 -9.13
N TYR A 260 18.30 -11.02 -9.15
CA TYR A 260 17.94 -10.20 -8.00
C TYR A 260 16.62 -10.68 -7.41
N ILE A 261 16.56 -10.78 -6.08
CA ILE A 261 15.44 -11.36 -5.35
C ILE A 261 15.07 -10.41 -4.20
N GLY A 262 13.86 -9.87 -4.23
CA GLY A 262 13.34 -9.10 -3.10
C GLY A 262 12.82 -10.05 -2.03
N MET A 263 13.31 -9.94 -0.80
CA MET A 263 12.84 -10.72 0.34
C MET A 263 12.50 -9.77 1.49
N GLY A 264 11.25 -9.80 1.96
CA GLY A 264 10.86 -8.99 3.11
C GLY A 264 11.38 -9.55 4.42
N ASP A 265 11.14 -8.82 5.51
CA ASP A 265 11.58 -9.15 6.87
C ASP A 265 10.88 -10.39 7.46
N SER A 266 9.88 -10.92 6.75
CA SER A 266 9.01 -12.04 7.14
C SER A 266 8.19 -11.79 8.40
N GLY A 267 8.09 -10.55 8.85
CA GLY A 267 7.47 -10.19 10.11
C GLY A 267 8.13 -10.86 11.34
N PRO A 268 7.41 -10.95 12.48
CA PRO A 268 6.11 -10.32 12.68
C PRO A 268 6.23 -8.80 12.61
N GLN A 269 5.09 -8.15 12.66
CA GLN A 269 4.95 -6.71 12.65
C GLN A 269 6.03 -5.98 13.47
N ARG A 270 6.58 -4.91 12.87
CA ARG A 270 7.65 -4.05 13.38
C ARG A 270 9.04 -4.67 13.40
N ASP A 271 9.20 -5.90 12.95
CA ASP A 271 10.50 -6.60 12.90
C ASP A 271 11.23 -6.57 14.25
N PRO A 272 10.67 -7.18 15.31
CA PRO A 272 11.26 -7.13 16.66
C PRO A 272 12.66 -7.77 16.74
N GLN A 273 12.99 -8.64 15.77
CA GLN A 273 14.29 -9.29 15.65
C GLN A 273 15.29 -8.45 14.84
N GLY A 274 14.83 -7.40 14.15
CA GLY A 274 15.69 -6.51 13.37
C GLY A 274 16.26 -7.19 12.13
N HIS A 275 15.53 -8.14 11.55
CA HIS A 275 15.90 -8.84 10.33
C HIS A 275 16.30 -7.88 9.22
N GLY A 276 15.61 -6.75 9.04
CA GLY A 276 15.96 -5.73 8.04
C GLY A 276 17.42 -5.30 8.14
N GLN A 277 17.92 -5.13 9.37
CA GLN A 277 19.28 -4.68 9.70
C GLN A 277 20.28 -5.83 9.92
N ASP A 278 19.81 -7.05 10.19
CA ASP A 278 20.66 -8.22 10.41
C ASP A 278 21.15 -8.80 9.08
N LEU A 279 22.45 -8.64 8.82
CA LEU A 279 23.13 -9.18 7.64
C LEU A 279 23.39 -10.69 7.70
N SER A 280 23.20 -11.34 8.85
CA SER A 280 23.39 -12.79 9.00
C SER A 280 22.22 -13.61 8.46
N THR A 281 21.10 -12.94 8.14
CA THR A 281 19.90 -13.54 7.55
C THR A 281 19.72 -13.11 6.09
N LEU A 282 18.77 -13.75 5.39
CA LEU A 282 18.32 -13.35 4.05
C LEU A 282 17.04 -12.52 4.06
N LEU A 283 16.52 -12.16 5.25
CA LEU A 283 15.25 -11.49 5.45
C LEU A 283 15.43 -9.96 5.43
N GLY A 284 14.49 -9.23 4.82
CA GLY A 284 14.53 -7.77 4.69
C GLY A 284 15.67 -7.28 3.79
N LYS A 285 15.88 -7.96 2.67
CA LYS A 285 17.02 -7.79 1.75
C LYS A 285 16.58 -7.72 0.29
N ILE A 286 17.40 -7.05 -0.51
CA ILE A 286 17.58 -7.44 -1.92
C ILE A 286 18.77 -8.38 -1.99
N LEU A 287 18.56 -9.59 -2.49
CA LEU A 287 19.61 -10.59 -2.72
C LEU A 287 20.07 -10.56 -4.18
N ARG A 288 21.30 -10.98 -4.45
CA ARG A 288 21.87 -11.10 -5.79
C ARG A 288 22.71 -12.37 -5.90
N ILE A 289 22.35 -13.26 -6.81
CA ILE A 289 23.03 -14.55 -7.04
C ILE A 289 23.35 -14.78 -8.52
N ASP A 290 24.37 -15.59 -8.78
CA ASP A 290 24.72 -16.07 -10.12
C ASP A 290 24.10 -17.45 -10.36
N VAL A 291 23.13 -17.54 -11.28
CA VAL A 291 22.42 -18.79 -11.58
C VAL A 291 23.18 -19.71 -12.55
N ASP A 292 24.17 -19.15 -13.26
CA ASP A 292 24.96 -19.83 -14.29
C ASP A 292 26.20 -20.55 -13.71
N SER A 293 26.52 -20.30 -12.44
CA SER A 293 27.64 -20.94 -11.74
C SER A 293 27.22 -21.57 -10.40
N ARG A 294 28.18 -22.17 -9.70
CA ARG A 294 28.02 -22.78 -8.38
C ARG A 294 29.19 -22.37 -7.50
N ASP A 295 28.92 -22.04 -6.24
CA ASP A 295 29.95 -21.75 -5.25
C ASP A 295 29.90 -22.80 -4.12
N ALA A 296 30.98 -23.57 -3.98
CA ALA A 296 31.06 -24.71 -3.07
C ALA A 296 29.85 -25.66 -3.19
N GLU A 297 29.09 -25.83 -2.11
CA GLU A 297 27.90 -26.68 -2.05
C GLU A 297 26.62 -25.95 -2.47
N LEU A 298 26.68 -24.65 -2.75
CA LEU A 298 25.51 -23.88 -3.18
C LEU A 298 25.11 -24.26 -4.62
N PRO A 299 23.81 -24.40 -4.91
CA PRO A 299 23.34 -24.71 -6.25
C PRO A 299 23.45 -23.51 -7.22
N TYR A 300 23.92 -22.36 -6.75
CA TYR A 300 24.16 -21.11 -7.47
C TYR A 300 25.54 -20.55 -7.06
N GLY A 301 26.06 -19.59 -7.81
CA GLY A 301 27.29 -18.86 -7.49
C GLY A 301 27.03 -17.58 -6.71
N ILE A 302 28.03 -17.16 -5.94
CA ILE A 302 28.07 -15.84 -5.31
C ILE A 302 28.91 -14.92 -6.21
N PRO A 303 28.33 -13.84 -6.77
CA PRO A 303 29.09 -12.87 -7.54
C PRO A 303 30.26 -12.30 -6.73
N ALA A 304 31.45 -12.27 -7.33
CA ALA A 304 32.68 -11.82 -6.66
C ALA A 304 32.60 -10.36 -6.16
N ASP A 305 31.77 -9.55 -6.80
CA ASP A 305 31.52 -8.15 -6.47
C ASP A 305 30.32 -7.95 -5.52
N ASN A 306 29.72 -8.98 -4.94
CA ASN A 306 28.70 -8.76 -3.90
C ASN A 306 29.30 -8.01 -2.69
N PRO A 307 28.58 -7.02 -2.12
CA PRO A 307 29.13 -6.10 -1.11
C PRO A 307 29.49 -6.77 0.21
N PHE A 308 28.84 -7.88 0.54
CA PHE A 308 29.03 -8.57 1.82
C PHE A 308 29.66 -9.96 1.67
N ARG A 309 30.14 -10.31 0.48
CA ARG A 309 30.70 -11.63 0.15
C ARG A 309 31.72 -12.15 1.17
N ASP A 310 32.68 -11.31 1.52
CA ASP A 310 33.80 -11.67 2.41
C ASP A 310 33.63 -11.11 3.83
N ARG A 311 32.45 -10.54 4.16
CA ARG A 311 32.18 -9.98 5.48
C ARG A 311 31.78 -11.10 6.44
N ASN A 312 32.62 -11.36 7.44
CA ASN A 312 32.34 -12.37 8.46
C ASN A 312 30.99 -12.10 9.15
N GLY A 313 30.16 -13.14 9.28
CA GLY A 313 28.82 -13.07 9.87
C GLY A 313 27.74 -12.46 8.96
N ALA A 314 28.06 -12.06 7.72
CA ALA A 314 27.08 -11.64 6.75
C ALA A 314 26.79 -12.74 5.72
N ARG A 315 25.57 -12.73 5.18
CA ARG A 315 25.16 -13.59 4.07
C ARG A 315 25.75 -13.05 2.77
N PRO A 316 26.55 -13.84 2.04
CA PRO A 316 27.21 -13.39 0.82
C PRO A 316 26.24 -13.06 -0.32
N GLU A 317 24.99 -13.54 -0.25
CA GLU A 317 23.92 -13.27 -1.20
C GLU A 317 23.39 -11.83 -1.11
N VAL A 318 23.62 -11.11 0.00
CA VAL A 318 23.03 -9.80 0.24
C VAL A 318 23.63 -8.75 -0.71
N TRP A 319 22.74 -8.06 -1.43
CA TRP A 319 23.08 -6.91 -2.27
C TRP A 319 22.81 -5.58 -1.57
N ALA A 320 21.64 -5.46 -0.96
CA ALA A 320 21.22 -4.31 -0.15
C ALA A 320 20.31 -4.80 0.98
N TYR A 321 20.16 -4.01 2.04
CA TYR A 321 19.42 -4.39 3.24
C TYR A 321 18.57 -3.22 3.77
N GLY A 322 17.78 -3.48 4.82
CA GLY A 322 16.92 -2.48 5.42
C GLY A 322 15.58 -2.31 4.71
N PHE A 323 14.97 -3.41 4.26
CA PHE A 323 13.63 -3.42 3.63
C PHE A 323 12.62 -4.12 4.51
N ARG A 324 11.36 -3.71 4.42
CA ARG A 324 10.24 -4.38 5.10
C ARG A 324 9.63 -5.45 4.20
N GLU A 325 9.13 -5.05 3.03
CA GLU A 325 8.45 -5.89 2.06
C GLU A 325 8.65 -5.33 0.64
N PRO A 326 9.83 -5.59 0.03
CA PRO A 326 10.10 -5.15 -1.34
C PRO A 326 9.26 -5.98 -2.32
N TRP A 327 8.14 -5.40 -2.78
CA TRP A 327 7.10 -6.12 -3.52
C TRP A 327 7.42 -6.28 -5.00
N ARG A 328 7.60 -5.18 -5.74
CA ARG A 328 8.07 -5.20 -7.15
C ARG A 328 9.38 -4.46 -7.32
N LEU A 329 10.23 -5.07 -8.13
CA LEU A 329 11.54 -4.63 -8.55
C LEU A 329 11.51 -4.42 -10.07
N SER A 330 12.15 -3.36 -10.55
CA SER A 330 12.41 -3.20 -11.98
C SER A 330 13.75 -2.51 -12.21
N PHE A 331 14.44 -2.89 -13.28
CA PHE A 331 15.65 -2.20 -13.71
C PHE A 331 15.29 -1.21 -14.82
N ASP A 332 15.70 0.04 -14.67
CA ASP A 332 15.64 0.99 -15.77
C ASP A 332 16.59 0.55 -16.88
N ARG A 333 16.04 0.26 -18.06
CA ARG A 333 16.81 -0.19 -19.22
C ARG A 333 17.86 0.82 -19.68
N ALA A 334 17.66 2.12 -19.43
CA ALA A 334 18.58 3.17 -19.82
C ALA A 334 19.67 3.40 -18.76
N THR A 335 19.29 3.65 -17.50
CA THR A 335 20.25 4.03 -16.44
C THR A 335 20.83 2.83 -15.69
N LYS A 336 20.22 1.65 -15.81
CA LYS A 336 20.55 0.42 -15.09
C LYS A 336 20.27 0.47 -13.60
N GLU A 337 19.54 1.48 -13.14
CA GLU A 337 19.15 1.62 -11.73
C GLU A 337 18.03 0.64 -11.37
N LEU A 338 18.12 0.07 -10.18
CA LEU A 338 17.11 -0.81 -9.60
C LEU A 338 16.09 0.02 -8.81
N TRP A 339 14.84 0.02 -9.27
CA TRP A 339 13.71 0.64 -8.60
C TRP A 339 12.93 -0.38 -7.79
N VAL A 340 12.44 0.05 -6.63
CA VAL A 340 11.75 -0.82 -5.67
C VAL A 340 10.56 -0.09 -5.07
N GLY A 341 9.39 -0.74 -5.05
CA GLY A 341 8.30 -0.41 -4.13
C GLY A 341 8.43 -1.24 -2.87
N ASP A 342 8.60 -0.59 -1.71
CA ASP A 342 8.71 -1.24 -0.40
C ASP A 342 7.47 -0.92 0.44
N VAL A 343 6.69 -1.95 0.77
CA VAL A 343 5.44 -1.80 1.52
C VAL A 343 5.79 -1.51 2.97
N GLY A 344 5.36 -0.36 3.46
CA GLY A 344 5.62 0.06 4.84
C GLY A 344 4.69 -0.60 5.85
N GLN A 345 4.75 -0.16 7.11
CA GLN A 345 4.05 -0.81 8.21
C GLN A 345 2.73 -0.12 8.56
N ASP A 346 2.82 1.11 9.06
CA ASP A 346 1.73 1.83 9.71
C ASP A 346 1.58 3.26 9.19
N ARG A 347 2.67 3.86 8.69
CA ARG A 347 2.74 5.31 8.50
C ARG A 347 2.89 5.69 7.05
N TYR A 348 3.77 5.01 6.33
CA TYR A 348 4.18 5.43 4.99
C TYR A 348 4.37 4.24 4.07
N GLU A 349 4.19 4.49 2.78
CA GLU A 349 4.60 3.62 1.69
C GLU A 349 5.80 4.25 0.96
N GLU A 350 6.67 3.42 0.37
CA GLU A 350 7.97 3.88 -0.12
C GLU A 350 8.30 3.45 -1.55
N VAL A 351 8.86 4.38 -2.32
CA VAL A 351 9.52 4.10 -3.60
C VAL A 351 10.98 4.50 -3.52
N GLY A 352 11.89 3.57 -3.78
CA GLY A 352 13.34 3.77 -3.67
C GLY A 352 14.13 3.34 -4.91
N ILE A 353 15.37 3.84 -5.00
CA ILE A 353 16.38 3.38 -5.96
C ILE A 353 17.52 2.72 -5.19
N VAL A 354 17.77 1.44 -5.46
CA VAL A 354 18.70 0.60 -4.69
C VAL A 354 20.02 0.44 -5.44
N ARG A 355 21.13 0.61 -4.74
CA ARG A 355 22.49 0.32 -5.23
C ARG A 355 23.23 -0.58 -4.25
N ARG A 356 24.44 -0.95 -4.67
CA ARG A 356 25.32 -1.92 -4.00
C ARG A 356 25.62 -1.54 -2.55
N GLY A 357 25.26 -2.42 -1.63
CA GLY A 357 25.66 -2.37 -0.22
C GLY A 357 24.88 -1.35 0.62
N GLU A 358 23.82 -0.76 0.07
CA GLU A 358 23.05 0.28 0.73
C GLU A 358 22.13 -0.29 1.83
N ASP A 359 21.92 0.55 2.84
CA ASP A 359 20.99 0.37 3.94
C ASP A 359 19.76 1.25 3.69
N HIS A 360 18.59 0.66 3.52
CA HIS A 360 17.33 1.38 3.30
C HIS A 360 16.57 1.66 4.59
N GLY A 361 17.18 1.36 5.74
CA GLY A 361 16.80 1.91 7.03
C GLY A 361 15.69 1.16 7.78
N TRP A 362 14.94 0.24 7.17
CA TRP A 362 13.98 -0.56 7.94
C TRP A 362 14.70 -1.51 8.93
N ASN A 363 14.30 -1.62 10.20
CA ASN A 363 13.14 -1.02 10.87
C ASN A 363 13.48 0.23 11.73
N ILE A 364 14.61 0.88 11.48
CA ILE A 364 15.02 2.10 12.17
C ILE A 364 14.20 3.29 11.66
N PHE A 365 13.91 3.32 10.36
CA PHE A 365 13.09 4.33 9.69
C PHE A 365 11.92 3.68 8.94
N GLU A 366 10.87 4.47 8.75
CA GLU A 366 9.76 4.22 7.83
C GLU A 366 9.40 5.56 7.18
N GLY A 367 9.52 5.62 5.88
CA GLY A 367 9.66 6.83 5.08
C GLY A 367 10.85 7.65 5.59
N PHE A 368 10.62 8.95 5.76
CA PHE A 368 11.59 9.86 6.35
C PHE A 368 11.52 9.92 7.88
N SER A 369 10.68 9.09 8.51
CA SER A 369 10.38 9.18 9.94
C SER A 369 11.04 8.06 10.74
N ALA A 370 11.71 8.40 11.85
CA ALA A 370 12.22 7.41 12.80
C ALA A 370 11.09 6.47 13.28
N PHE A 371 11.35 5.17 13.35
CA PHE A 371 10.40 4.11 13.70
C PHE A 371 10.78 3.38 14.98
N SER A 372 11.78 2.48 14.95
CA SER A 372 12.14 1.66 16.12
C SER A 372 13.09 2.38 17.08
N GLU A 373 12.62 2.71 18.28
CA GLU A 373 13.48 3.29 19.33
C GLU A 373 14.57 2.32 19.81
N GLN A 374 14.29 1.02 19.83
CA GLN A 374 15.23 -0.04 20.22
C GLN A 374 16.46 -0.03 19.32
N PHE A 375 16.26 -0.14 18.00
CA PHE A 375 17.35 -0.19 17.04
C PHE A 375 17.99 1.19 16.80
N ARG A 376 17.29 2.29 17.11
CA ARG A 376 17.87 3.65 17.12
C ARG A 376 18.94 3.84 18.20
N SER A 377 18.81 3.17 19.34
CA SER A 377 19.77 3.33 20.45
C SER A 377 21.17 2.78 20.09
N SER A 378 21.22 1.73 19.28
CA SER A 378 22.44 1.17 18.66
C SER A 378 23.06 2.11 17.62
N PHE A 379 22.22 2.91 16.95
CA PHE A 379 22.61 3.87 15.92
C PHE A 379 23.33 5.11 16.50
N ASN A 380 23.03 5.49 17.75
CA ASN A 380 23.68 6.61 18.44
C ASN A 380 25.13 6.33 18.90
N ALA A 381 25.66 5.12 18.67
CA ALA A 381 27.00 4.70 19.12
C ALA A 381 28.11 4.78 18.04
N GLY A 382 28.04 5.77 17.14
CA GLY A 382 29.21 6.16 16.34
C GLY A 382 29.35 5.57 14.93
N VAL A 383 28.24 5.25 14.26
CA VAL A 383 28.23 5.11 12.78
C VAL A 383 27.77 6.45 12.18
N PRO A 384 28.43 7.01 11.16
CA PRO A 384 27.92 8.21 10.50
C PRO A 384 26.55 7.94 9.89
N ALA A 385 25.79 9.02 9.70
CA ALA A 385 24.59 9.08 8.87
C ALA A 385 24.72 8.28 7.57
N GLU A 386 23.59 7.76 7.07
CA GLU A 386 23.25 7.49 5.66
C GLU A 386 22.56 6.12 5.47
N CYS A 387 21.47 5.87 6.21
CA CYS A 387 20.38 5.11 5.58
C CYS A 387 19.98 5.88 4.32
N VAL A 388 19.84 5.19 3.20
CA VAL A 388 19.43 5.79 1.93
C VAL A 388 17.92 5.99 2.00
N PRO A 389 17.44 7.24 2.02
CA PRO A 389 16.01 7.50 2.09
C PRO A 389 15.32 7.08 0.79
N PRO A 390 13.99 6.85 0.83
CA PRO A 390 13.22 6.64 -0.38
C PRO A 390 13.26 7.90 -1.26
N VAL A 391 13.06 7.72 -2.56
CA VAL A 391 12.83 8.83 -3.49
C VAL A 391 11.49 9.50 -3.16
N LEU A 392 10.46 8.69 -2.85
CA LEU A 392 9.13 9.13 -2.51
C LEU A 392 8.60 8.31 -1.33
N SER A 393 8.02 9.01 -0.36
CA SER A 393 7.27 8.46 0.77
C SER A 393 5.90 9.12 0.81
N TYR A 394 4.83 8.34 0.95
CA TYR A 394 3.47 8.87 1.05
C TYR A 394 2.68 8.23 2.19
N PRO A 395 1.82 9.00 2.90
CA PRO A 395 1.10 8.50 4.05
C PRO A 395 -0.03 7.54 3.66
N ARG A 396 -0.50 6.75 4.64
CA ARG A 396 -1.59 5.78 4.47
C ARG A 396 -2.92 6.35 3.95
N SER A 397 -3.11 7.67 4.00
CA SER A 397 -4.26 8.36 3.39
C SER A 397 -4.18 8.45 1.85
N LEU A 398 -2.97 8.37 1.27
CA LEU A 398 -2.75 8.39 -0.18
C LEU A 398 -2.58 6.98 -0.79
N GLY A 399 -2.36 5.95 0.00
CA GLY A 399 -2.32 4.56 -0.46
C GLY A 399 -1.93 3.66 0.70
N VAL A 400 -2.18 2.35 0.58
CA VAL A 400 -2.06 1.43 1.73
C VAL A 400 -0.98 0.37 1.50
N SER A 401 -0.61 0.11 0.25
CA SER A 401 0.36 -0.92 -0.11
C SER A 401 0.92 -0.60 -1.49
N VAL A 402 2.11 -0.02 -1.52
CA VAL A 402 2.78 0.33 -2.78
C VAL A 402 3.07 -0.93 -3.59
N THR A 403 2.68 -0.89 -4.87
CA THR A 403 2.91 -2.00 -5.79
C THR A 403 4.31 -1.93 -6.39
N GLY A 404 4.87 -0.73 -6.55
CA GLY A 404 6.05 -0.50 -7.40
C GLY A 404 5.64 -0.35 -8.87
N GLY A 405 6.62 -0.39 -9.77
CA GLY A 405 6.40 0.02 -11.15
C GLY A 405 7.65 -0.02 -12.04
N TYR A 406 7.63 0.73 -13.13
CA TYR A 406 8.68 0.75 -14.17
C TYR A 406 9.02 2.18 -14.60
N VAL A 407 10.28 2.43 -14.92
CA VAL A 407 10.65 3.65 -15.66
C VAL A 407 10.16 3.51 -17.09
N TYR A 408 9.33 4.44 -17.55
CA TYR A 408 8.77 4.40 -18.90
C TYR A 408 9.86 4.64 -19.94
N ARG A 409 10.03 3.63 -20.81
CA ARG A 409 10.98 3.64 -21.94
C ARG A 409 10.30 3.30 -23.28
N GLY A 410 8.98 3.22 -23.31
CA GLY A 410 8.16 3.00 -24.51
C GLY A 410 8.18 4.18 -25.48
N SER A 411 7.84 3.93 -26.74
CA SER A 411 7.97 4.93 -27.80
C SER A 411 6.72 5.79 -28.01
N ARG A 412 5.56 5.34 -27.52
CA ARG A 412 4.27 5.98 -27.79
C ARG A 412 4.06 7.28 -27.00
N ALA A 413 4.51 7.34 -25.76
CA ALA A 413 4.35 8.50 -24.88
C ALA A 413 5.69 9.20 -24.62
N ALA A 414 6.23 9.89 -25.62
CA ALA A 414 7.54 10.53 -25.54
C ALA A 414 7.70 11.50 -24.35
N GLN A 415 6.61 12.14 -23.92
CA GLN A 415 6.57 13.06 -22.77
C GLN A 415 6.87 12.37 -21.42
N LEU A 416 6.66 11.05 -21.35
CA LEU A 416 6.85 10.23 -20.16
C LEU A 416 8.22 9.54 -20.12
N GLN A 417 9.08 9.76 -21.10
CA GLN A 417 10.41 9.15 -21.14
C GLN A 417 11.21 9.44 -19.87
N GLY A 418 11.58 8.38 -19.15
CA GLY A 418 12.33 8.49 -17.88
C GLY A 418 11.50 8.76 -16.64
N TRP A 419 10.17 8.88 -16.76
CA TRP A 419 9.28 8.93 -15.60
C TRP A 419 9.08 7.53 -15.03
N TYR A 420 9.05 7.41 -13.70
CA TYR A 420 8.71 6.17 -13.04
C TYR A 420 7.19 6.07 -12.89
N ILE A 421 6.58 5.09 -13.56
CA ILE A 421 5.15 4.80 -13.48
C ILE A 421 4.95 3.68 -12.48
N PHE A 422 4.19 3.96 -11.43
CA PHE A 422 3.96 3.04 -10.31
C PHE A 422 2.54 3.16 -9.80
N GLY A 423 2.17 2.28 -8.88
CA GLY A 423 0.85 2.36 -8.27
C GLY A 423 0.77 1.73 -6.90
N ASP A 424 -0.45 1.60 -6.41
CA ASP A 424 -0.77 1.12 -5.07
C ASP A 424 -1.95 0.15 -5.11
N PHE A 425 -1.80 -0.97 -4.42
CA PHE A 425 -2.69 -2.11 -4.47
C PHE A 425 -4.10 -1.76 -4.01
N GLU A 426 -4.26 -1.18 -2.82
CA GLU A 426 -5.58 -0.89 -2.23
C GLU A 426 -6.23 0.37 -2.82
N SER A 427 -5.46 1.45 -3.02
CA SER A 427 -6.04 2.69 -3.56
C SER A 427 -6.30 2.61 -5.06
N ARG A 428 -5.70 1.63 -5.75
CA ARG A 428 -5.80 1.37 -7.20
C ARG A 428 -5.20 2.47 -8.06
N ARG A 429 -4.55 3.45 -7.45
CA ARG A 429 -3.97 4.62 -8.13
C ARG A 429 -2.74 4.25 -8.91
N ILE A 430 -2.57 4.93 -10.03
CA ILE A 430 -1.37 4.93 -10.85
C ILE A 430 -0.83 6.36 -10.87
N TRP A 431 0.46 6.48 -10.59
CA TRP A 431 1.17 7.75 -10.54
C TRP A 431 2.37 7.74 -11.47
N ALA A 432 2.73 8.92 -11.97
CA ALA A 432 4.00 9.19 -12.61
C ALA A 432 4.87 9.99 -11.65
N LEU A 433 6.10 9.53 -11.42
CA LEU A 433 7.11 10.16 -10.55
C LEU A 433 8.32 10.59 -11.36
N GLN A 434 8.77 11.82 -11.14
CA GLN A 434 10.04 12.33 -11.63
C GLN A 434 11.01 12.56 -10.46
N GLN A 435 12.27 12.21 -10.68
CA GLN A 435 13.37 12.43 -9.75
C GLN A 435 14.61 12.98 -10.48
N THR A 436 15.53 13.56 -9.72
CA THR A 436 16.90 13.85 -10.17
C THR A 436 17.87 13.43 -9.09
N ASP A 437 18.85 12.59 -9.41
CA ASP A 437 19.83 12.04 -8.46
C ASP A 437 19.21 11.47 -7.17
N ARG A 438 18.13 10.69 -7.34
CA ARG A 438 17.28 10.11 -6.28
C ARG A 438 16.50 11.10 -5.44
N GLN A 439 16.52 12.39 -5.78
CA GLN A 439 15.71 13.40 -5.12
C GLN A 439 14.37 13.57 -5.84
N TYR A 440 13.28 13.57 -5.08
CA TYR A 440 11.96 13.87 -5.60
C TYR A 440 11.92 15.22 -6.33
N VAL A 441 11.31 15.24 -7.51
CA VAL A 441 11.01 16.47 -8.26
C VAL A 441 9.51 16.74 -8.24
N THR A 442 8.71 15.79 -8.73
CA THR A 442 7.24 15.89 -8.76
C THR A 442 6.61 14.52 -8.96
N SER A 443 5.35 14.38 -8.54
CA SER A 443 4.48 13.27 -8.92
C SER A 443 3.08 13.75 -9.33
N LEU A 444 2.43 12.97 -10.19
CA LEU A 444 1.06 13.21 -10.65
C LEU A 444 0.28 11.90 -10.66
N GLU A 445 -0.99 11.93 -10.26
CA GLU A 445 -1.93 10.82 -10.47
C GLU A 445 -2.36 10.82 -11.93
N ILE A 446 -1.96 9.78 -12.65
CA ILE A 446 -2.22 9.64 -14.07
C ILE A 446 -3.34 8.63 -14.36
N GLY A 447 -3.79 7.84 -13.39
CA GLY A 447 -4.88 6.89 -13.64
C GLY A 447 -5.25 6.07 -12.43
N ARG A 448 -6.25 5.21 -12.61
CA ARG A 448 -6.68 4.21 -11.60
C ARG A 448 -7.15 2.93 -12.28
N LEU A 449 -6.86 1.79 -11.69
CA LEU A 449 -7.49 0.53 -12.09
C LEU A 449 -8.91 0.40 -11.50
N PRO A 450 -9.81 -0.37 -12.14
CA PRO A 450 -11.11 -0.71 -11.57
C PRO A 450 -10.99 -1.49 -10.25
N THR A 451 -10.06 -2.46 -10.20
CA THR A 451 -9.77 -3.26 -8.99
C THR A 451 -8.30 -3.17 -8.57
N ARG A 452 -7.90 -3.93 -7.54
CA ARG A 452 -6.58 -3.80 -6.91
C ARG A 452 -5.44 -4.09 -7.88
N LEU A 453 -4.49 -3.15 -7.93
CA LEU A 453 -3.34 -3.18 -8.85
C LEU A 453 -2.17 -3.92 -8.20
N VAL A 454 -1.88 -5.15 -8.64
CA VAL A 454 -0.90 -6.00 -7.95
C VAL A 454 0.47 -6.07 -8.62
N SER A 455 0.54 -5.73 -9.92
CA SER A 455 1.81 -5.70 -10.64
C SER A 455 1.73 -4.85 -11.90
N PHE A 456 2.90 -4.45 -12.36
CA PHE A 456 3.15 -3.94 -13.71
C PHE A 456 4.06 -4.91 -14.46
N THR A 457 4.14 -4.74 -15.78
CA THR A 457 5.21 -5.27 -16.63
C THR A 457 5.44 -4.34 -17.82
N GLU A 458 6.61 -4.42 -18.45
CA GLU A 458 6.86 -3.78 -19.74
C GLU A 458 6.84 -4.83 -20.86
N ASP A 459 6.23 -4.52 -21.99
CA ASP A 459 6.35 -5.38 -23.17
C ASP A 459 7.70 -5.17 -23.88
N THR A 460 7.94 -5.93 -24.96
CA THR A 460 9.21 -5.84 -25.70
C THR A 460 9.46 -4.46 -26.33
N ALA A 461 8.42 -3.64 -26.51
CA ALA A 461 8.51 -2.28 -27.01
C ALA A 461 8.68 -1.22 -25.89
N GLY A 462 8.61 -1.64 -24.62
CA GLY A 462 8.70 -0.75 -23.45
C GLY A 462 7.37 -0.10 -23.08
N GLU A 463 6.25 -0.54 -23.67
CA GLU A 463 4.92 -0.11 -23.27
C GLU A 463 4.47 -0.88 -22.02
N LEU A 464 3.69 -0.24 -21.15
CA LEU A 464 3.37 -0.80 -19.84
C LEU A 464 2.04 -1.53 -19.83
N CYS A 465 2.01 -2.62 -19.07
CA CYS A 465 0.81 -3.39 -18.78
C CYS A 465 0.62 -3.50 -17.26
N CYS A 466 -0.63 -3.58 -16.82
CA CYS A 466 -1.05 -3.68 -15.43
C CYS A 466 -1.76 -5.01 -15.18
N VAL A 467 -1.58 -5.56 -13.98
CA VAL A 467 -2.24 -6.78 -13.51
C VAL A 467 -3.27 -6.42 -12.44
N SER A 468 -4.53 -6.78 -12.69
CA SER A 468 -5.65 -6.54 -11.80
C SER A 468 -5.96 -7.80 -11.00
N TYR A 469 -5.96 -7.70 -9.67
CA TYR A 469 -5.99 -8.85 -8.78
C TYR A 469 -7.39 -9.47 -8.66
N ASP A 470 -8.42 -8.68 -8.35
CA ASP A 470 -9.74 -9.19 -7.97
C ASP A 470 -10.55 -9.69 -9.16
N GLU A 471 -10.63 -8.88 -10.22
CA GLU A 471 -11.36 -9.24 -11.44
C GLU A 471 -10.58 -10.19 -12.35
N GLY A 472 -9.29 -10.40 -12.06
CA GLY A 472 -8.43 -11.27 -12.85
C GLY A 472 -8.28 -10.83 -14.30
N LYS A 473 -8.13 -9.52 -14.52
CA LYS A 473 -7.93 -8.91 -15.84
C LYS A 473 -6.52 -8.34 -15.98
N LEU A 474 -6.06 -8.32 -17.22
CA LEU A 474 -4.78 -7.73 -17.62
C LEU A 474 -5.09 -6.51 -18.48
N TYR A 475 -4.38 -5.41 -18.25
CA TYR A 475 -4.62 -4.15 -18.96
C TYR A 475 -3.34 -3.66 -19.62
N ARG A 476 -3.46 -3.13 -20.83
CA ARG A 476 -2.48 -2.25 -21.43
C ARG A 476 -2.75 -0.84 -20.94
N LEU A 477 -1.70 -0.16 -20.48
CA LEU A 477 -1.77 1.22 -20.03
C LEU A 477 -1.42 2.13 -21.21
N ASP A 478 -2.44 2.78 -21.78
CA ASP A 478 -2.22 3.76 -22.85
C ASP A 478 -1.86 5.11 -22.24
N LEU A 479 -0.62 5.52 -22.51
CA LEU A 479 0.00 6.71 -21.93
C LEU A 479 0.11 7.85 -22.95
N GLU A 480 -0.32 7.65 -24.20
CA GLU A 480 -0.07 8.57 -25.31
C GLU A 480 -0.65 9.97 -25.07
N HIS A 481 -1.83 10.02 -24.44
CA HIS A 481 -2.57 11.26 -24.17
C HIS A 481 -2.33 11.84 -22.76
N VAL A 482 -1.42 11.27 -21.97
CA VAL A 482 -1.14 11.79 -20.61
C VAL A 482 -0.51 13.19 -20.69
N GLU A 483 -1.11 14.14 -19.98
CA GLU A 483 -0.59 15.50 -19.84
C GLU A 483 -0.03 15.74 -18.43
N LEU A 484 1.30 15.86 -18.34
CA LEU A 484 2.06 15.98 -17.08
C LEU A 484 2.05 17.40 -16.50
N THR A 485 0.89 18.00 -16.42
CA THR A 485 0.64 19.22 -15.64
C THR A 485 -0.49 18.95 -14.66
N PRO A 486 -0.53 19.59 -13.48
CA PRO A 486 -1.67 19.46 -12.58
C PRO A 486 -2.97 19.87 -13.27
N ALA A 487 -4.00 19.04 -13.12
CA ALA A 487 -5.34 19.33 -13.60
C ALA A 487 -5.87 20.62 -12.96
N ARG A 488 -6.62 21.41 -13.74
CA ARG A 488 -7.22 22.63 -13.20
C ARG A 488 -8.46 22.27 -12.40
N GLN A 489 -8.36 22.45 -11.09
CA GLN A 489 -9.48 22.31 -10.19
C GLN A 489 -10.47 23.47 -10.39
N ARG A 490 -11.74 23.12 -10.54
CA ARG A 490 -12.89 24.01 -10.60
C ARG A 490 -13.82 23.64 -9.46
N VAL A 491 -14.18 24.61 -8.63
CA VAL A 491 -15.15 24.40 -7.56
C VAL A 491 -16.56 24.47 -8.15
N ILE A 492 -17.31 23.38 -8.00
CA ILE A 492 -18.73 23.29 -8.40
C ILE A 492 -19.61 23.71 -7.23
N ALA A 493 -19.26 23.22 -6.03
CA ALA A 493 -19.92 23.57 -4.79
C ALA A 493 -18.85 23.67 -3.69
N ASP A 494 -18.69 24.84 -3.08
CA ASP A 494 -17.59 25.12 -2.13
C ASP A 494 -17.63 24.24 -0.89
N THR A 495 -16.47 23.80 -0.41
CA THR A 495 -16.30 23.38 0.99
C THR A 495 -16.13 24.62 1.87
N ALA A 496 -16.25 24.45 3.19
CA ALA A 496 -15.88 25.44 4.18
C ALA A 496 -14.38 25.42 4.56
N GLU A 497 -13.51 24.78 3.75
CA GLU A 497 -12.05 24.76 3.97
C GLU A 497 -11.45 26.16 4.05
N GLN A 498 -11.76 26.98 3.05
CA GLN A 498 -11.19 28.32 2.88
C GLN A 498 -12.13 29.39 3.47
N VAL A 499 -13.41 29.31 3.10
CA VAL A 499 -14.42 30.33 3.42
C VAL A 499 -15.64 29.64 4.02
N PRO A 500 -16.23 30.14 5.13
CA PRO A 500 -17.43 29.54 5.69
C PRO A 500 -18.58 29.49 4.67
N VAL A 501 -19.18 28.30 4.50
CA VAL A 501 -20.39 28.14 3.68
C VAL A 501 -21.57 27.77 4.56
N VAL A 502 -22.71 28.43 4.39
CA VAL A 502 -23.88 28.21 5.24
C VAL A 502 -24.75 27.06 4.73
N TRP A 503 -25.17 26.20 5.65
CA TRP A 503 -26.08 25.09 5.40
C TRP A 503 -27.31 25.18 6.30
N ARG A 504 -28.41 24.57 5.85
CA ARG A 504 -29.56 24.23 6.69
C ARG A 504 -29.28 22.90 7.38
N TYR A 505 -29.66 22.77 8.64
CA TYR A 505 -29.48 21.53 9.37
C TYR A 505 -30.58 21.22 10.40
N ALA A 506 -30.78 19.92 10.62
CA ALA A 506 -31.63 19.33 11.64
C ALA A 506 -30.89 18.22 12.39
N ASP A 507 -31.26 18.01 13.65
CA ASP A 507 -30.75 16.94 14.53
C ASP A 507 -31.85 15.94 14.93
N GLN A 508 -33.01 16.05 14.28
CA GLN A 508 -34.11 15.11 14.37
C GLN A 508 -34.42 14.59 12.99
N LEU A 509 -34.81 13.32 12.92
CA LEU A 509 -35.16 12.64 11.67
C LEU A 509 -36.21 13.45 10.90
N PRO A 510 -35.88 13.97 9.71
CA PRO A 510 -36.85 14.69 8.87
C PRO A 510 -37.75 13.72 8.11
N SER A 511 -38.68 14.26 7.31
CA SER A 511 -39.48 13.45 6.38
C SER A 511 -38.62 12.82 5.31
N ASP A 512 -39.06 11.69 4.75
CA ASP A 512 -38.29 10.88 3.80
C ASP A 512 -37.84 11.64 2.52
N ASP A 513 -38.52 12.73 2.17
CA ASP A 513 -38.27 13.55 0.98
C ASP A 513 -37.25 14.68 1.19
N TRP A 514 -36.62 14.78 2.38
CA TRP A 514 -35.74 15.89 2.76
C TRP A 514 -34.55 16.17 1.82
N MET A 515 -34.18 15.19 1.00
CA MET A 515 -33.10 15.27 0.01
C MET A 515 -33.48 15.88 -1.32
N THR A 516 -34.77 15.93 -1.62
CA THR A 516 -35.31 16.39 -2.89
C THR A 516 -35.20 17.91 -3.02
N GLN A 517 -35.41 18.45 -4.22
CA GLN A 517 -35.33 19.91 -4.43
C GLN A 517 -36.57 20.64 -3.87
N GLU A 518 -37.68 19.93 -3.80
CA GLU A 518 -39.01 20.41 -3.41
C GLU A 518 -39.19 20.54 -1.90
N PHE A 519 -38.36 19.85 -1.11
CA PHE A 519 -38.46 19.89 0.35
C PHE A 519 -38.26 21.30 0.91
N ASP A 520 -39.18 21.73 1.78
CA ASP A 520 -39.14 23.00 2.50
C ASP A 520 -38.34 22.88 3.80
N ASP A 521 -37.13 23.43 3.79
CA ASP A 521 -36.22 23.47 4.94
C ASP A 521 -36.26 24.81 5.69
N ALA A 522 -37.27 25.66 5.46
CA ALA A 522 -37.34 26.96 6.11
C ALA A 522 -37.30 26.88 7.64
N VAL A 523 -37.84 25.81 8.21
CA VAL A 523 -37.86 25.53 9.65
C VAL A 523 -36.54 24.95 10.19
N TRP A 524 -35.62 24.54 9.33
CA TRP A 524 -34.32 24.03 9.75
C TRP A 524 -33.40 25.17 10.19
N ARG A 525 -32.50 24.88 11.11
CA ARG A 525 -31.52 25.85 11.61
C ARG A 525 -30.51 26.17 10.51
N LEU A 526 -29.90 27.36 10.58
CA LEU A 526 -28.80 27.77 9.71
C LEU A 526 -27.48 27.71 10.49
N GLY A 527 -26.43 27.22 9.85
CA GLY A 527 -25.09 27.18 10.44
C GLY A 527 -23.99 27.16 9.37
N PRO A 528 -22.85 27.83 9.58
CA PRO A 528 -21.68 27.64 8.73
C PRO A 528 -21.13 26.21 8.86
N ALA A 529 -20.74 25.62 7.74
CA ALA A 529 -20.21 24.27 7.67
C ALA A 529 -18.82 24.12 8.33
N GLY A 530 -18.47 22.86 8.54
CA GLY A 530 -17.67 22.43 9.67
C GLY A 530 -18.57 22.14 10.87
N PHE A 531 -19.55 21.26 10.67
CA PHE A 531 -20.47 20.80 11.71
C PHE A 531 -19.76 19.77 12.57
N GLY A 532 -19.54 20.06 13.85
CA GLY A 532 -18.77 19.14 14.69
C GLY A 532 -18.56 19.64 16.09
N THR A 533 -17.69 18.98 16.83
CA THR A 533 -17.34 19.36 18.20
C THR A 533 -15.96 20.03 18.23
N ALA A 534 -15.85 21.17 18.92
CA ALA A 534 -14.59 21.90 19.05
C ALA A 534 -13.46 20.97 19.58
N GLY A 535 -12.30 21.03 18.92
CA GLY A 535 -11.17 20.16 19.23
C GLY A 535 -11.07 18.90 18.36
N THR A 536 -12.00 18.66 17.42
CA THR A 536 -11.79 17.63 16.38
C THR A 536 -10.54 18.00 15.53
N PRO A 537 -9.59 17.08 15.27
CA PRO A 537 -8.34 17.37 14.57
C PRO A 537 -8.55 17.57 13.07
N GLY A 538 -7.79 18.50 12.48
CA GLY A 538 -7.92 18.81 11.06
C GLY A 538 -9.26 19.44 10.69
N ALA A 539 -10.16 19.61 11.67
CA ALA A 539 -11.49 20.13 11.51
C ALA A 539 -11.52 21.62 11.87
N ILE A 540 -12.06 22.42 10.96
CA ILE A 540 -12.41 23.81 11.24
C ILE A 540 -13.88 23.84 11.64
N VAL A 541 -14.16 23.67 12.92
CA VAL A 541 -15.52 23.61 13.45
C VAL A 541 -16.11 25.01 13.54
N ARG A 542 -17.27 25.22 12.91
CA ARG A 542 -17.98 26.50 12.90
C ARG A 542 -19.42 26.41 13.39
N THR A 543 -20.03 25.23 13.32
CA THR A 543 -21.32 24.95 13.94
C THR A 543 -21.19 23.76 14.88
N ASP A 544 -21.57 23.94 16.14
CA ASP A 544 -21.54 22.87 17.13
C ASP A 544 -22.67 21.86 16.84
N TRP A 545 -22.31 20.59 16.70
CA TRP A 545 -23.23 19.47 16.56
C TRP A 545 -22.77 18.33 17.47
N ARG A 546 -23.69 17.80 18.27
CA ARG A 546 -23.39 16.78 19.32
C ARG A 546 -24.34 15.59 19.35
N THR A 547 -25.40 15.59 18.53
CA THR A 547 -26.38 14.50 18.51
C THR A 547 -25.83 13.30 17.75
N GLN A 548 -26.52 12.17 17.84
CA GLN A 548 -26.15 10.97 17.09
C GLN A 548 -26.28 11.17 15.58
N ASP A 549 -27.24 11.97 15.14
CA ASP A 549 -27.49 12.19 13.73
C ASP A 549 -27.52 13.68 13.43
N ILE A 550 -27.01 14.03 12.25
CA ILE A 550 -27.24 15.34 11.62
C ILE A 550 -27.68 15.14 10.19
N TRP A 551 -28.66 15.95 9.82
CA TRP A 551 -29.11 16.11 8.45
C TRP A 551 -28.73 17.53 8.04
N ILE A 552 -27.89 17.68 7.03
CA ILE A 552 -27.54 18.98 6.46
C ILE A 552 -27.96 19.04 5.00
N ARG A 553 -28.43 20.20 4.55
CA ARG A 553 -28.65 20.47 3.13
C ARG A 553 -28.35 21.91 2.77
N ARG A 554 -27.96 22.15 1.52
CA ARG A 554 -27.85 23.49 0.96
C ARG A 554 -28.24 23.50 -0.50
N ARG A 555 -28.66 24.68 -0.95
CA ARG A 555 -28.80 24.99 -2.37
C ARG A 555 -27.51 25.62 -2.89
N PHE A 556 -27.14 25.29 -4.12
CA PHE A 556 -26.09 25.99 -4.87
C PHE A 556 -26.52 26.16 -6.33
N GLU A 557 -26.01 27.19 -6.98
CA GLU A 557 -26.34 27.51 -8.37
C GLU A 557 -25.20 27.08 -9.29
N LEU A 558 -25.56 26.45 -10.41
CA LEU A 558 -24.63 26.11 -11.48
C LEU A 558 -25.04 26.85 -12.75
N ALA A 559 -24.23 27.78 -13.25
CA ALA A 559 -24.56 28.49 -14.48
C ALA A 559 -24.59 27.52 -15.68
N THR A 560 -25.35 27.86 -16.73
CA THR A 560 -25.50 26.99 -17.91
C THR A 560 -24.16 26.70 -18.61
N ASP A 561 -23.22 27.63 -18.57
CA ASP A 561 -21.85 27.50 -19.09
C ASP A 561 -20.87 26.85 -18.09
N GLN A 562 -21.34 26.52 -16.89
CA GLN A 562 -20.60 25.81 -15.84
C GLN A 562 -21.04 24.35 -15.68
N VAL A 563 -22.02 23.88 -16.46
CA VAL A 563 -22.42 22.47 -16.50
C VAL A 563 -21.20 21.62 -16.86
N ILE A 564 -21.11 20.44 -16.24
CA ILE A 564 -19.97 19.55 -16.38
C ILE A 564 -19.73 19.24 -17.86
N ALA A 565 -18.56 19.61 -18.36
CA ALA A 565 -18.18 19.38 -19.75
C ALA A 565 -17.75 17.92 -19.96
N ASP A 566 -17.89 17.43 -21.20
CA ASP A 566 -17.37 16.12 -21.58
C ASP A 566 -15.86 16.04 -21.25
N GLY A 567 -15.46 15.02 -20.49
CA GLY A 567 -14.08 14.79 -20.07
C GLY A 567 -13.70 15.35 -18.70
N GLU A 568 -14.53 16.15 -18.03
CA GLU A 568 -14.27 16.55 -16.64
C GLU A 568 -14.44 15.35 -15.69
N THR A 569 -13.49 15.17 -14.76
CA THR A 569 -13.64 14.22 -13.66
C THR A 569 -14.16 14.96 -12.43
N VAL A 570 -15.28 14.53 -11.88
CA VAL A 570 -15.93 15.19 -10.74
C VAL A 570 -15.71 14.37 -9.47
N PHE A 571 -15.36 15.06 -8.40
CA PHE A 571 -15.15 14.47 -7.09
C PHE A 571 -16.05 15.12 -6.06
N LEU A 572 -16.55 14.29 -5.16
CA LEU A 572 -17.03 14.71 -3.88
C LEU A 572 -15.82 15.06 -3.01
N ARG A 573 -15.67 16.33 -2.66
CA ARG A 573 -14.62 16.80 -1.75
C ARG A 573 -15.21 16.87 -0.35
N ILE A 574 -14.81 15.95 0.52
CA ILE A 574 -15.47 15.74 1.81
C ILE A 574 -14.49 15.47 2.94
N HIS A 575 -14.79 16.01 4.11
CA HIS A 575 -14.18 15.64 5.37
C HIS A 575 -15.30 15.24 6.32
N HIS A 576 -15.35 13.97 6.67
CA HIS A 576 -16.39 13.42 7.53
C HIS A 576 -15.75 12.59 8.64
N ASP A 577 -16.32 12.68 9.83
CA ASP A 577 -15.93 11.92 11.01
C ASP A 577 -17.12 11.06 11.42
N GLU A 578 -17.23 9.88 10.77
CA GLU A 578 -18.28 8.84 10.84
C GLU A 578 -19.09 8.63 9.55
N ASP A 579 -19.93 7.60 9.56
CA ASP A 579 -20.68 7.14 8.38
C ASP A 579 -21.54 8.28 7.80
N ALA A 580 -21.40 8.53 6.49
CA ALA A 580 -22.06 9.60 5.79
C ALA A 580 -22.73 9.10 4.50
N GLU A 581 -23.99 9.47 4.31
CA GLU A 581 -24.71 9.30 3.05
C GLU A 581 -24.91 10.66 2.40
N VAL A 582 -24.43 10.79 1.16
CA VAL A 582 -24.48 12.04 0.41
C VAL A 582 -25.44 11.92 -0.77
N TYR A 583 -26.27 12.94 -0.94
CA TYR A 583 -27.29 12.99 -1.98
C TYR A 583 -27.19 14.31 -2.74
N LEU A 584 -27.46 14.22 -4.04
CA LEU A 584 -27.53 15.33 -4.95
C LEU A 584 -28.89 15.29 -5.67
N ASN A 585 -29.68 16.35 -5.49
CA ASN A 585 -31.02 16.47 -6.07
C ASN A 585 -31.93 15.26 -5.77
N GLY A 586 -31.84 14.71 -4.56
CA GLY A 586 -32.62 13.54 -4.12
C GLY A 586 -31.97 12.19 -4.43
N THR A 587 -30.99 12.12 -5.33
CA THR A 587 -30.30 10.87 -5.67
C THR A 587 -29.09 10.66 -4.78
N ARG A 588 -28.94 9.48 -4.17
CA ARG A 588 -27.76 9.16 -3.37
C ARG A 588 -26.54 8.98 -4.27
N ILE A 589 -25.49 9.74 -4.03
CA ILE A 589 -24.26 9.78 -4.84
C ILE A 589 -23.04 9.20 -4.13
N ALA A 590 -23.06 9.06 -2.80
CA ALA A 590 -22.01 8.37 -2.05
C ALA A 590 -22.53 7.80 -0.73
N THR A 591 -21.96 6.67 -0.32
CA THR A 591 -22.03 6.12 1.04
C THR A 591 -20.59 5.94 1.52
N LEU A 592 -20.24 6.62 2.60
CA LEU A 592 -18.91 6.64 3.16
C LEU A 592 -18.99 6.05 4.55
N GLU A 593 -18.14 5.08 4.84
CA GLU A 593 -18.07 4.45 6.15
C GLU A 593 -16.84 4.96 6.92
N ARG A 594 -16.91 4.94 8.25
CA ARG A 594 -15.83 5.41 9.14
C ARG A 594 -15.54 6.90 8.98
N TRP A 595 -14.29 7.32 9.11
CA TRP A 595 -13.89 8.72 9.10
C TRP A 595 -12.71 8.98 8.16
N THR A 596 -12.57 10.24 7.77
CA THR A 596 -11.37 10.78 7.13
C THR A 596 -10.64 11.69 8.13
N SER A 597 -9.31 11.78 8.00
CA SER A 597 -8.49 12.65 8.88
C SER A 597 -8.25 14.05 8.31
N GLY A 598 -8.94 14.36 7.21
CA GLY A 598 -8.85 15.57 6.43
C GLY A 598 -9.78 15.47 5.22
N TYR A 599 -9.72 16.47 4.33
CA TYR A 599 -10.47 16.44 3.08
C TYR A 599 -9.89 15.39 2.15
N VAL A 600 -10.78 14.57 1.62
CA VAL A 600 -10.48 13.58 0.59
C VAL A 600 -11.35 13.86 -0.63
N GLU A 601 -10.90 13.35 -1.77
CA GLU A 601 -11.64 13.40 -3.01
C GLU A 601 -12.14 12.01 -3.38
N VAL A 602 -13.46 11.84 -3.33
CA VAL A 602 -14.16 10.61 -3.69
C VAL A 602 -14.70 10.78 -5.11
N PRO A 603 -14.29 9.96 -6.10
CA PRO A 603 -14.75 10.13 -7.47
C PRO A 603 -16.27 9.88 -7.57
N LEU A 604 -16.97 10.74 -8.30
CA LEU A 604 -18.38 10.57 -8.64
C LEU A 604 -18.52 9.82 -9.96
N ASP A 605 -19.40 8.82 -10.00
CA ASP A 605 -19.69 8.08 -11.23
C ASP A 605 -20.57 8.89 -12.21
N ALA A 606 -20.75 8.37 -13.42
CA ALA A 606 -21.55 9.04 -14.44
C ALA A 606 -23.01 9.29 -14.02
N ASN A 607 -23.59 8.42 -13.18
CA ASN A 607 -24.97 8.57 -12.71
C ASN A 607 -25.07 9.73 -11.70
N ALA A 608 -24.10 9.83 -10.78
CA ALA A 608 -23.98 10.93 -9.83
C ALA A 608 -23.71 12.26 -10.53
N VAL A 609 -22.80 12.28 -11.50
CA VAL A 609 -22.49 13.47 -12.31
C VAL A 609 -23.70 13.94 -13.10
N ALA A 610 -24.49 13.02 -13.68
CA ALA A 610 -25.71 13.34 -14.42
C ALA A 610 -26.80 14.01 -13.57
N GLN A 611 -26.70 13.96 -12.23
CA GLN A 611 -27.63 14.68 -11.36
C GLN A 611 -27.34 16.18 -11.28
N LEU A 612 -26.13 16.65 -11.64
CA LEU A 612 -25.81 18.07 -11.69
C LEU A 612 -26.52 18.73 -12.87
N VAL A 613 -27.40 19.69 -12.58
CA VAL A 613 -28.18 20.41 -13.61
C VAL A 613 -27.83 21.89 -13.64
N ALA A 614 -28.07 22.56 -14.77
CA ALA A 614 -28.01 24.01 -14.81
C ALA A 614 -29.10 24.61 -13.90
N GLY A 615 -28.75 25.68 -13.17
CA GLY A 615 -29.59 26.33 -12.18
C GLY A 615 -29.42 25.76 -10.77
N THR A 616 -30.51 25.71 -10.02
CA THR A 616 -30.48 25.32 -8.61
C THR A 616 -30.26 23.83 -8.45
N ASN A 617 -29.28 23.47 -7.63
CA ASN A 617 -29.01 22.12 -7.16
C ASN A 617 -29.10 22.07 -5.63
N VAL A 618 -29.41 20.88 -5.08
CA VAL A 618 -29.43 20.60 -3.65
C VAL A 618 -28.39 19.53 -3.34
N LEU A 619 -27.40 19.88 -2.52
CA LEU A 619 -26.50 18.93 -1.89
C LEU A 619 -26.99 18.68 -0.48
N ALA A 620 -27.18 17.43 -0.11
CA ALA A 620 -27.70 17.04 1.19
C ALA A 620 -26.97 15.82 1.74
N ILE A 621 -26.79 15.77 3.06
CA ILE A 621 -25.96 14.78 3.72
C ILE A 621 -26.58 14.37 5.04
N HIS A 622 -26.68 13.07 5.26
CA HIS A 622 -26.96 12.49 6.56
C HIS A 622 -25.64 11.92 7.08
N CYS A 623 -25.25 12.31 8.28
CA CYS A 623 -24.11 11.73 8.96
C CYS A 623 -24.56 11.16 10.29
N ARG A 624 -24.18 9.91 10.53
CA ARG A 624 -24.50 9.16 11.73
C ARG A 624 -23.24 8.97 12.55
N GLN A 625 -23.21 9.61 13.70
CA GLN A 625 -22.17 9.48 14.70
C GLN A 625 -22.23 8.11 15.40
N ASN A 626 -21.17 7.33 15.28
CA ASN A 626 -21.05 6.03 15.95
C ASN A 626 -20.06 6.05 17.13
N SER A 627 -18.93 6.76 17.03
CA SER A 627 -17.88 6.89 18.06
C SER A 627 -16.87 8.04 17.83
N GLY A 628 -16.35 8.67 18.88
CA GLY A 628 -15.16 9.53 18.76
C GLY A 628 -15.44 11.03 18.52
N GLY A 629 -14.73 11.64 17.56
CA GLY A 629 -14.89 13.06 17.23
C GLY A 629 -16.15 13.29 16.40
N GLN A 630 -16.40 14.54 16.00
CA GLN A 630 -17.50 14.91 15.10
C GLN A 630 -17.00 15.97 14.14
N TYR A 631 -17.14 15.70 12.85
CA TYR A 631 -16.93 16.67 11.79
C TYR A 631 -17.70 16.29 10.53
N LEU A 632 -18.30 17.28 9.89
CA LEU A 632 -18.85 17.14 8.57
C LEU A 632 -18.70 18.47 7.82
N ASP A 633 -18.02 18.38 6.68
CA ASP A 633 -18.06 19.39 5.64
C ASP A 633 -17.85 18.75 4.27
N CYS A 634 -18.48 19.33 3.25
CA CYS A 634 -18.58 18.71 1.95
C CYS A 634 -18.80 19.75 0.84
N GLY A 635 -18.24 19.45 -0.32
CA GLY A 635 -18.36 20.19 -1.55
C GLY A 635 -18.19 19.28 -2.76
N ILE A 636 -18.26 19.88 -3.94
CA ILE A 636 -18.07 19.20 -5.22
C ILE A 636 -17.02 19.98 -6.00
N VAL A 637 -16.03 19.28 -6.51
CA VAL A 637 -14.99 19.84 -7.37
C VAL A 637 -14.96 19.06 -8.68
N ALA A 638 -14.68 19.75 -9.77
CA ALA A 638 -14.44 19.17 -11.07
C ALA A 638 -12.99 19.47 -11.47
N TYR A 639 -12.35 18.51 -12.11
CA TYR A 639 -11.06 18.69 -12.73
C TYR A 639 -11.26 18.63 -14.24
N ALA A 640 -10.97 19.75 -14.90
CA ALA A 640 -10.97 19.80 -16.35
C ALA A 640 -9.77 18.99 -16.85
N ARG A 641 -10.06 17.89 -17.55
CA ARG A 641 -9.05 17.27 -18.39
C ARG A 641 -8.92 18.10 -19.67
N LYS A 642 -7.70 18.48 -20.03
CA LYS A 642 -7.47 19.29 -21.23
C LYS A 642 -7.47 18.46 -22.49
#